data_AF-C4R540-F1
#
_entry.id   AF-C4R540-F1
#
_cell.length_a   1.000
_cell.length_b   1.000
_cell.length_c   1.000
_cell.angle_alpha   90.00
_cell.angle_beta   90.00
_cell.angle_gamma   90.00
#
_symmetry.space_group_name_H-M   'P 1'
#
loop_
_entity.id
_entity.type
_entity.pdbx_description
1 polymer ?
#
loop_
_entity_poly.entity_id
_entity_poly.type
_entity_poly.pdbx_seq_one_letter_code
_entity_poly.pdbx_strand_id
1 'polypeptide(L)'
;MPSVEDKALVGGTKSQLKELLVSSRNLPKTLTDISPIHLGLSAIQRKAHTLRKYKDDNQRYTRAHYLLAGSGISAEEIETDLLEISVPQTLDVAMGQKNYADLSNGIDTYIESKKEENILAAIEQSLTMAAKDFDAYVAQNISMDWNQRKKELRESFDIILNGTSKEPSNELVEYTQFGNASKKFKSDPNLTWSANKPILANRVEFTDVEVSSTLPTNVLNPSVSYALRQKFEEYAQAIYELNAARQNNKPYELTNVFAQITKQANDIKSRQLYETWKILYHLVDFNEPAAFQERKFVKGHDSEVLDSFEAIALRKRIIERSRSYLEQQFMDYIDSIYIRLSNKEESKLNTPETPIVDNVTKVKLFVEHRYKKEDTWKIQNLLFINGLPIWAIIFYLLRAGCLDDALNLTLKNSDSFTKVERSFPTYLKAYVNSSDRGFNQELHGRLINEFNQFFKHMNKEADPFRYAVYKLISRCELSRKNLPYITLSVEDWLWVHFTLCREGTNDDDPIYERYSLLDLQKTVLKLGPDNFNGSFNNPLYLQTLIFTGLYEHAVQYFYSISEIDSVHLAIALYYCGLLRSTTDKSNTTQLLTYRGERNIPEINFARLIGTYTRTFKISDPRVAVEYLILICLGGDLPDGRGKEQIELGLSSIRELVLETREFSLLLGKIDREGFRVPGIIEERKNLLHLPDKESFLRKITEQAAIKADDEGRVFDSLLLYQLSENYDTVISLINKLLGDLLASTDLETAIDTPAERAAEGSIIALAERLMKQYSSSTEISGKVLLKHRETCSLLLKMVECRDLFVKQEWEKALKQIGQLDMLPIVAGVNVAVARSKVEVFNSYDESVAKNVPDLLVMTLTCIAQLTYQLTSSEFNGLVKSDKIKYLKEVARNCMLYAGILQYKMPRETYSMLVSLESML
;
A
#
# COMPACT_ATOMS: atom_id res chain seq x y z
N MET A 1 63.73 -15.44 -22.19
CA MET A 1 63.80 -15.71 -20.73
C MET A 1 64.14 -14.39 -20.03
N PRO A 2 63.58 -14.12 -18.84
CA PRO A 2 62.77 -12.93 -18.54
C PRO A 2 63.54 -11.74 -17.92
N SER A 3 62.83 -10.59 -17.77
CA SER A 3 62.89 -9.60 -16.68
C SER A 3 63.11 -8.11 -17.06
N VAL A 4 62.28 -7.24 -16.44
CA VAL A 4 62.58 -5.90 -15.84
C VAL A 4 62.44 -4.59 -16.67
N GLU A 5 61.48 -3.77 -16.19
CA GLU A 5 61.42 -2.30 -15.96
C GLU A 5 61.32 -1.20 -17.07
N ASP A 6 60.26 -0.40 -16.88
CA ASP A 6 60.16 1.07 -16.79
C ASP A 6 60.07 2.07 -17.97
N LYS A 7 59.10 3.00 -17.75
CA LYS A 7 58.86 4.35 -18.33
C LYS A 7 58.09 4.48 -19.65
N ALA A 8 56.87 5.01 -19.56
CA ALA A 8 56.50 6.34 -20.08
C ALA A 8 55.00 6.63 -19.87
N LEU A 9 54.67 7.40 -18.83
CA LEU A 9 53.32 7.88 -18.51
C LEU A 9 53.34 9.41 -18.37
N VAL A 10 53.62 10.12 -19.48
CA VAL A 10 53.48 11.59 -19.59
C VAL A 10 53.12 11.94 -21.03
N GLY A 11 51.82 12.04 -21.34
CA GLY A 11 51.37 12.42 -22.69
C GLY A 11 49.91 12.87 -22.80
N GLY A 12 49.00 12.40 -21.93
CA GLY A 12 47.57 12.66 -22.08
C GLY A 12 47.08 14.06 -21.63
N THR A 13 47.78 14.73 -20.71
CA THR A 13 47.22 15.91 -20.02
C THR A 13 47.36 17.22 -20.80
N LYS A 14 48.34 17.36 -21.70
CA LYS A 14 48.51 18.58 -22.52
C LYS A 14 47.52 18.69 -23.69
N SER A 15 47.04 17.56 -24.20
CA SER A 15 46.02 17.52 -25.26
C SER A 15 44.67 17.98 -24.72
N GLN A 16 44.25 17.42 -23.58
CA GLN A 16 42.98 17.74 -22.93
C GLN A 16 42.94 19.19 -22.41
N LEU A 17 44.06 19.74 -21.95
CA LEU A 17 44.15 21.15 -21.56
C LEU A 17 44.07 22.11 -22.75
N LYS A 18 44.62 21.74 -23.91
CA LYS A 18 44.46 22.52 -25.15
C LYS A 18 43.01 22.47 -25.64
N GLU A 19 42.38 21.30 -25.55
CA GLU A 19 40.99 21.10 -25.93
C GLU A 19 40.02 21.85 -25.00
N LEU A 20 40.29 21.87 -23.69
CA LEU A 20 39.57 22.69 -22.72
C LEU A 20 39.79 24.19 -22.92
N LEU A 21 41.01 24.64 -23.27
CA LEU A 21 41.29 26.05 -23.61
C LEU A 21 40.64 26.51 -24.91
N VAL A 22 40.49 25.60 -25.89
CA VAL A 22 39.76 25.87 -27.13
C VAL A 22 38.26 25.87 -26.85
N SER A 23 37.75 24.98 -25.99
CA SER A 23 36.36 24.97 -25.56
C SER A 23 35.99 26.20 -24.71
N SER A 24 36.92 26.71 -23.88
CA SER A 24 36.67 27.89 -23.05
C SER A 24 36.70 29.19 -23.85
N ARG A 25 37.42 29.22 -24.99
CA ARG A 25 37.37 30.32 -25.97
C ARG A 25 36.07 30.33 -26.78
N ASN A 26 35.35 29.21 -26.85
CA ASN A 26 34.09 29.05 -27.57
C ASN A 26 32.85 29.07 -26.66
N LEU A 27 33.01 29.35 -25.36
CA LEU A 27 31.87 29.67 -24.50
C LEU A 27 31.30 31.03 -24.90
N PRO A 28 29.98 31.16 -25.13
CA PRO A 28 29.37 32.46 -25.35
C PRO A 28 29.61 33.30 -24.10
N LYS A 29 30.28 34.45 -24.26
CA LYS A 29 30.44 35.43 -23.20
C LYS A 29 29.04 35.73 -22.66
N THR A 30 28.82 35.37 -21.41
CA THR A 30 27.71 35.85 -20.62
C THR A 30 27.61 37.37 -20.79
N LEU A 31 26.41 37.87 -21.04
CA LEU A 31 26.10 39.30 -21.10
C LEU A 31 26.51 39.98 -19.79
N THR A 32 27.76 40.40 -19.70
CA THR A 32 28.21 41.45 -18.77
C THR A 32 28.11 42.78 -19.49
N ASP A 33 26.87 43.19 -19.79
CA ASP A 33 26.51 44.58 -20.11
C ASP A 33 25.02 44.83 -19.77
N ILE A 34 24.57 44.30 -18.62
CA ILE A 34 23.42 44.90 -17.94
C ILE A 34 23.98 46.13 -17.22
N SER A 35 23.95 47.28 -17.89
CA SER A 35 24.04 48.56 -17.20
C SER A 35 22.99 48.58 -16.08
N PRO A 36 23.30 49.07 -14.86
CA PRO A 36 22.33 49.07 -13.78
C PRO A 36 21.07 49.82 -14.21
N ILE A 37 19.91 49.16 -14.08
CA ILE A 37 18.60 49.66 -14.46
C ILE A 37 18.21 50.75 -13.45
N HIS A 38 18.69 51.96 -13.68
CA HIS A 38 18.05 53.20 -13.25
C HIS A 38 17.82 54.05 -14.49
N LEU A 39 17.02 53.55 -15.43
CA LEU A 39 16.45 54.39 -16.48
C LEU A 39 15.02 54.78 -16.07
N GLY A 40 14.78 56.08 -15.93
CA GLY A 40 13.43 56.60 -15.74
C GLY A 40 12.49 56.21 -16.89
N LEU A 41 11.19 56.13 -16.60
CA LEU A 41 10.11 55.77 -17.54
C LEU A 41 10.21 56.50 -18.89
N SER A 42 10.64 57.76 -18.88
CA SER A 42 10.85 58.58 -20.08
C SER A 42 12.02 58.13 -20.96
N ALA A 43 13.06 57.53 -20.38
CA ALA A 43 14.20 56.98 -21.13
C ALA A 43 13.87 55.59 -21.72
N ILE A 44 13.07 54.79 -21.02
CA ILE A 44 12.55 53.51 -21.53
C ILE A 44 11.60 53.75 -22.70
N GLN A 45 10.70 54.73 -22.60
CA GLN A 45 9.78 55.08 -23.68
C GLN A 45 10.50 55.55 -24.95
N ARG A 46 11.57 56.35 -24.82
CA ARG A 46 12.40 56.76 -25.97
C ARG A 46 13.12 55.56 -26.60
N LYS A 47 13.68 54.67 -25.77
CA LYS A 47 14.40 53.48 -26.25
C LYS A 47 13.46 52.46 -26.92
N ALA A 48 12.25 52.33 -26.41
CA ALA A 48 11.17 51.55 -27.02
C ALA A 48 10.72 52.16 -28.36
N HIS A 49 10.59 53.49 -28.45
CA HIS A 49 10.26 54.16 -29.71
C HIS A 49 11.36 54.03 -30.78
N THR A 50 12.63 54.06 -30.38
CA THR A 50 13.75 53.81 -31.31
C THR A 50 13.80 52.37 -31.79
N LEU A 51 13.49 51.39 -30.94
CA LEU A 51 13.41 49.97 -31.34
C LEU A 51 12.19 49.70 -32.23
N ARG A 52 11.08 50.40 -32.01
CA ARG A 52 9.87 50.28 -32.85
C ARG A 52 10.05 50.85 -34.26
N LYS A 53 10.98 51.80 -34.46
CA LYS A 53 11.31 52.37 -35.78
C LYS A 53 12.17 51.47 -36.67
N TYR A 54 12.71 50.36 -36.17
CA TYR A 54 13.52 49.41 -36.94
C TYR A 54 12.72 48.24 -37.52
N LYS A 55 11.38 48.32 -37.52
CA LYS A 55 10.49 47.23 -37.99
C LYS A 55 9.94 47.40 -39.42
N ASP A 56 10.36 48.45 -40.13
CA ASP A 56 10.09 48.62 -41.56
C ASP A 56 11.43 48.66 -42.31
N ASP A 57 11.92 47.49 -42.69
CA ASP A 57 12.63 47.30 -43.96
C ASP A 57 12.80 45.80 -44.23
N ASN A 58 12.21 45.36 -45.34
CA ASN A 58 12.08 43.98 -45.79
C ASN A 58 13.40 43.39 -46.35
N GLN A 59 14.54 43.83 -45.85
CA GLN A 59 15.86 43.39 -46.30
C GLN A 59 16.80 43.31 -45.10
N ARG A 60 16.98 42.10 -44.55
CA ARG A 60 18.23 41.54 -43.97
C ARG A 60 17.95 40.34 -43.04
N TYR A 61 17.43 39.24 -43.60
CA TYR A 61 17.57 37.91 -42.96
C TYR A 61 18.64 37.03 -43.61
N THR A 62 19.35 37.54 -44.63
CA THR A 62 20.40 36.79 -45.34
C THR A 62 21.54 36.34 -44.43
N ARG A 63 21.84 37.11 -43.37
CA ARG A 63 22.92 36.79 -42.42
C ARG A 63 22.51 35.76 -41.37
N ALA A 64 21.22 35.70 -41.01
CA ALA A 64 20.66 34.70 -40.12
C ALA A 64 20.50 33.35 -40.84
N HIS A 65 20.09 33.36 -42.11
CA HIS A 65 20.05 32.16 -42.96
C HIS A 65 21.43 31.52 -43.15
N TYR A 66 22.49 32.32 -43.33
CA TYR A 66 23.86 31.79 -43.43
C TYR A 66 24.40 31.21 -42.10
N LEU A 67 23.93 31.72 -40.95
CA LEU A 67 24.32 31.19 -39.63
C LEU A 67 23.60 29.89 -39.29
N LEU A 68 22.33 29.76 -39.69
CA LEU A 68 21.54 28.52 -39.51
C LEU A 68 22.02 27.38 -40.42
N ALA A 69 22.38 27.70 -41.67
CA ALA A 69 22.97 26.74 -42.60
C ALA A 69 24.33 26.20 -42.11
N GLY A 70 25.11 27.01 -41.38
CA GLY A 70 26.37 26.59 -40.76
C GLY A 70 26.19 25.63 -39.58
N SER A 71 25.01 25.60 -38.94
CA SER A 71 24.66 24.66 -37.88
C SER A 71 23.96 23.39 -38.38
N GLY A 72 23.85 23.19 -39.70
CA GLY A 72 23.30 21.97 -40.30
C GLY A 72 21.77 21.86 -40.24
N ILE A 73 21.06 22.96 -39.97
CA ILE A 73 19.59 22.99 -39.91
C ILE A 73 19.09 23.89 -41.03
N SER A 74 18.28 23.33 -41.94
CA SER A 74 17.69 24.10 -43.04
C SER A 74 16.51 24.92 -42.51
N ALA A 75 16.44 26.20 -42.90
CA ALA A 75 15.36 27.08 -42.47
C ALA A 75 13.99 26.64 -43.03
N GLU A 76 14.00 25.93 -44.16
CA GLU A 76 12.80 25.31 -44.74
C GLU A 76 12.27 24.16 -43.88
N GLU A 77 13.13 23.30 -43.30
CA GLU A 77 12.69 22.24 -42.38
C GLU A 77 12.06 22.80 -41.10
N ILE A 78 12.59 23.91 -40.55
CA ILE A 78 11.98 24.55 -39.37
C ILE A 78 10.63 25.19 -39.72
N GLU A 79 10.47 25.73 -40.92
CA GLU A 79 9.22 26.32 -41.36
C GLU A 79 8.16 25.25 -41.63
N THR A 80 8.56 24.09 -42.16
CA THR A 80 7.68 22.92 -42.26
C THR A 80 7.34 22.34 -40.89
N ASP A 81 8.29 22.25 -39.97
CA ASP A 81 8.05 21.76 -38.60
C ASP A 81 7.15 22.72 -37.81
N LEU A 82 7.29 24.03 -38.01
CA LEU A 82 6.38 25.04 -37.42
C LEU A 82 4.98 25.00 -38.02
N LEU A 83 4.84 24.62 -39.29
CA LEU A 83 3.55 24.39 -39.93
C LEU A 83 2.92 23.05 -39.51
N GLU A 84 3.72 22.06 -39.13
CA GLU A 84 3.27 20.77 -38.58
C GLU A 84 2.86 20.87 -37.10
N ILE A 85 3.36 21.86 -36.35
CA ILE A 85 2.88 22.18 -35.00
C ILE A 85 1.51 22.87 -35.10
N SER A 86 0.46 22.05 -35.26
CA SER A 86 -0.93 22.49 -35.08
C SER A 86 -1.19 22.78 -33.60
N VAL A 87 -1.33 24.07 -33.27
CA VAL A 87 -1.91 24.49 -31.98
C VAL A 87 -3.36 24.01 -31.96
N PRO A 88 -3.83 23.27 -30.93
CA PRO A 88 -5.20 22.81 -30.87
C PRO A 88 -6.17 24.01 -30.87
N GLN A 89 -6.84 24.24 -32.00
CA GLN A 89 -8.05 25.05 -32.07
C GLN A 89 -9.19 24.25 -31.43
N THR A 90 -9.26 24.24 -30.10
CA THR A 90 -10.44 23.76 -29.38
C THR A 90 -10.83 24.76 -28.29
N LEU A 91 -11.18 25.99 -28.69
CA LEU A 91 -11.91 26.93 -27.83
C LEU A 91 -12.95 27.79 -28.58
N ASP A 92 -13.33 27.43 -29.81
CA ASP A 92 -14.35 28.16 -30.58
C ASP A 92 -15.63 27.33 -30.83
N VAL A 93 -16.26 26.84 -29.77
CA VAL A 93 -17.70 26.55 -29.78
C VAL A 93 -18.29 26.76 -28.38
N ALA A 94 -18.53 28.02 -28.00
CA ALA A 94 -19.65 28.45 -27.14
C ALA A 94 -19.51 29.91 -26.69
N MET A 95 -19.46 30.89 -27.59
CA MET A 95 -19.85 32.25 -27.23
C MET A 95 -20.58 32.91 -28.39
N GLY A 96 -21.91 32.94 -28.30
CA GLY A 96 -22.72 33.87 -29.09
C GLY A 96 -22.35 35.30 -28.74
N GLN A 97 -22.12 36.09 -29.80
CA GLN A 97 -22.15 37.56 -29.88
C GLN A 97 -22.13 38.32 -28.54
N LYS A 98 -20.96 38.80 -28.12
CA LYS A 98 -20.85 39.95 -27.21
C LYS A 98 -19.74 40.92 -27.64
N ASN A 99 -20.05 42.19 -27.41
CA ASN A 99 -19.41 43.40 -27.93
C ASN A 99 -17.97 43.61 -27.43
N TYR A 100 -17.21 44.40 -28.20
CA TYR A 100 -15.83 44.87 -27.99
C TYR A 100 -15.61 45.73 -26.71
N ALA A 101 -15.81 45.17 -25.51
CA ALA A 101 -15.55 45.88 -24.25
C ALA A 101 -14.93 45.02 -23.12
N ASP A 102 -14.28 43.89 -23.43
CA ASP A 102 -13.87 42.89 -22.40
C ASP A 102 -12.35 42.60 -22.33
N LEU A 103 -11.50 43.47 -22.87
CA LEU A 103 -10.04 43.25 -22.85
C LEU A 103 -9.40 43.51 -21.46
N SER A 104 -10.10 44.19 -20.53
CA SER A 104 -9.60 44.40 -19.16
C SER A 104 -9.88 43.21 -18.24
N ASN A 105 -11.01 42.51 -18.42
CA ASN A 105 -11.36 41.35 -17.59
C ASN A 105 -10.49 40.13 -17.90
N GLY A 106 -10.03 39.98 -19.15
CA GLY A 106 -9.14 38.88 -19.53
C GLY A 106 -7.76 38.92 -18.86
N ILE A 107 -7.25 40.12 -18.55
CA ILE A 107 -5.96 40.29 -17.88
C ILE A 107 -6.09 39.96 -16.39
N ASP A 108 -7.15 40.41 -15.74
CA ASP A 108 -7.39 40.12 -14.32
C ASP A 108 -7.67 38.63 -14.11
N THR A 109 -8.49 37.98 -14.95
CA THR A 109 -8.68 36.52 -14.91
C THR A 109 -7.41 35.74 -15.24
N TYR A 110 -6.56 36.24 -16.13
CA TYR A 110 -5.27 35.61 -16.44
C TYR A 110 -4.27 35.77 -15.29
N ILE A 111 -4.23 36.93 -14.64
CA ILE A 111 -3.38 37.17 -13.46
C ILE A 111 -3.88 36.33 -12.29
N GLU A 112 -5.19 36.20 -12.10
CA GLU A 112 -5.79 35.36 -11.07
C GLU A 112 -5.50 33.88 -11.32
N SER A 113 -5.70 33.39 -12.56
CA SER A 113 -5.31 32.03 -12.96
C SER A 113 -3.80 31.78 -12.78
N LYS A 114 -2.94 32.72 -13.17
CA LYS A 114 -1.48 32.59 -13.00
C LYS A 114 -1.05 32.68 -11.54
N LYS A 115 -1.80 33.43 -10.71
CA LYS A 115 -1.60 33.50 -9.26
C LYS A 115 -2.01 32.18 -8.63
N GLU A 116 -3.13 31.59 -9.02
CA GLU A 116 -3.56 30.26 -8.60
C GLU A 116 -2.56 29.19 -9.03
N GLU A 117 -2.07 29.23 -10.26
CA GLU A 117 -1.03 28.33 -10.77
C GLU A 117 0.27 28.46 -9.97
N ASN A 118 0.73 29.68 -9.68
CA ASN A 118 1.91 29.90 -8.83
C ASN A 118 1.69 29.44 -7.38
N ILE A 119 0.49 29.63 -6.84
CA ILE A 119 0.13 29.16 -5.49
C ILE A 119 0.15 27.62 -5.47
N LEU A 120 -0.44 26.96 -6.47
CA LEU A 120 -0.42 25.51 -6.60
C LEU A 120 1.01 24.99 -6.77
N ALA A 121 1.83 25.62 -7.62
CA ALA A 121 3.23 25.25 -7.79
C ALA A 121 4.05 25.44 -6.50
N ALA A 122 3.81 26.50 -5.74
CA ALA A 122 4.45 26.73 -4.44
C ALA A 122 4.00 25.69 -3.39
N ILE A 123 2.72 25.31 -3.38
CA ILE A 123 2.19 24.24 -2.54
C ILE A 123 2.81 22.89 -2.94
N GLU A 124 2.88 22.56 -4.22
CA GLU A 124 3.51 21.33 -4.70
C GLU A 124 4.99 21.26 -4.35
N GLN A 125 5.73 22.36 -4.50
CA GLN A 125 7.13 22.43 -4.09
C GLN A 125 7.25 22.25 -2.57
N SER A 126 6.37 22.88 -1.78
CA SER A 126 6.33 22.73 -0.33
C SER A 126 5.97 21.31 0.09
N LEU A 127 5.01 20.66 -0.56
CA LEU A 127 4.59 19.29 -0.29
C LEU A 127 5.69 18.30 -0.65
N THR A 128 6.32 18.46 -1.82
CA THR A 128 7.45 17.62 -2.24
C THR A 128 8.63 17.76 -1.28
N MET A 129 8.93 18.98 -0.82
CA MET A 129 9.99 19.24 0.15
C MET A 129 9.63 18.67 1.52
N ALA A 130 8.40 18.88 2.00
CA ALA A 130 7.91 18.32 3.25
C ALA A 130 7.87 16.79 3.23
N ALA A 131 7.51 16.15 2.11
CA ALA A 131 7.52 14.71 1.94
C ALA A 131 8.96 14.16 2.02
N LYS A 132 9.92 14.80 1.37
CA LYS A 132 11.34 14.44 1.46
C LYS A 132 11.91 14.66 2.85
N ASP A 133 11.56 15.79 3.48
CA ASP A 133 11.99 16.12 4.83
C ASP A 133 11.36 15.16 5.85
N PHE A 134 10.11 14.75 5.65
CA PHE A 134 9.43 13.73 6.44
C PHE A 134 10.09 12.36 6.25
N ASP A 135 10.33 11.92 5.03
CA ASP A 135 11.02 10.65 4.75
C ASP A 135 12.44 10.64 5.35
N ALA A 136 13.17 11.76 5.24
CA ALA A 136 14.47 11.95 5.84
C ALA A 136 14.41 11.96 7.36
N TYR A 137 13.42 12.64 7.95
CA TYR A 137 13.17 12.68 9.38
C TYR A 137 12.80 11.29 9.92
N VAL A 138 11.95 10.54 9.22
CA VAL A 138 11.58 9.16 9.57
C VAL A 138 12.81 8.25 9.49
N ALA A 139 13.58 8.31 8.41
CA ALA A 139 14.80 7.54 8.26
C ALA A 139 15.84 7.91 9.32
N GLN A 140 15.99 9.19 9.62
CA GLN A 140 16.92 9.70 10.63
C GLN A 140 16.45 9.33 12.03
N ASN A 141 15.21 9.59 12.44
CA ASN A 141 14.75 9.30 13.80
C ASN A 141 14.69 7.79 14.09
N ILE A 142 14.23 6.97 13.14
CA ILE A 142 14.23 5.52 13.34
C ILE A 142 15.67 4.98 13.43
N SER A 143 16.61 5.51 12.64
CA SER A 143 18.02 5.08 12.69
C SER A 143 18.83 5.72 13.81
N MET A 144 18.47 6.92 14.25
CA MET A 144 19.12 7.69 15.30
C MET A 144 18.67 7.16 16.66
N ASP A 145 17.39 6.82 16.87
CA ASP A 145 16.95 6.07 18.05
C ASP A 145 17.67 4.71 18.14
N TRP A 146 17.81 3.99 17.02
CA TRP A 146 18.55 2.72 17.02
C TRP A 146 20.04 2.89 17.32
N ASN A 147 20.70 3.88 16.70
CA ASN A 147 22.12 4.14 16.91
C ASN A 147 22.41 4.75 18.28
N GLN A 148 21.51 5.58 18.81
CA GLN A 148 21.61 6.18 20.14
C GLN A 148 21.40 5.11 21.20
N ARG A 149 20.40 4.25 21.06
CA ARG A 149 20.18 3.11 21.96
C ARG A 149 21.26 2.05 21.84
N LYS A 150 21.83 1.83 20.64
CA LYS A 150 23.02 0.99 20.42
C LYS A 150 24.29 1.62 20.99
N LYS A 151 24.39 2.94 21.01
CA LYS A 151 25.51 3.67 21.61
C LYS A 151 25.39 3.66 23.13
N GLU A 152 24.20 3.82 23.69
CA GLU A 152 23.89 3.60 25.11
C GLU A 152 24.16 2.13 25.52
N LEU A 153 23.79 1.15 24.68
CA LEU A 153 24.15 -0.25 24.89
C LEU A 153 25.67 -0.46 24.84
N ARG A 154 26.37 0.14 23.88
CA ARG A 154 27.83 0.07 23.79
C ARG A 154 28.53 0.76 24.94
N GLU A 155 28.04 1.90 25.39
CA GLU A 155 28.55 2.62 26.56
C GLU A 155 28.26 1.81 27.83
N SER A 156 27.09 1.19 27.94
CA SER A 156 26.78 0.28 29.06
C SER A 156 27.67 -0.98 29.05
N PHE A 157 28.07 -1.49 27.88
CA PHE A 157 29.02 -2.61 27.76
C PHE A 157 30.50 -2.20 27.89
N ASP A 158 30.89 -1.00 27.46
CA ASP A 158 32.25 -0.46 27.63
C ASP A 158 32.51 -0.08 29.10
N ILE A 159 31.50 0.32 29.86
CA ILE A 159 31.59 0.52 31.31
C ILE A 159 31.82 -0.82 32.03
N ILE A 160 31.20 -1.90 31.56
CA ILE A 160 31.41 -3.27 32.09
C ILE A 160 32.83 -3.80 31.78
N LEU A 161 33.44 -3.38 30.67
CA LEU A 161 34.79 -3.81 30.28
C LEU A 161 35.92 -2.93 30.83
N ASN A 162 35.66 -1.65 31.11
CA ASN A 162 36.68 -0.70 31.59
C ASN A 162 36.64 -0.44 33.11
N GLY A 163 35.72 -1.06 33.85
CA GLY A 163 35.63 -0.98 35.32
C GLY A 163 36.74 -1.72 36.09
N THR A 164 37.63 -2.44 35.43
CA THR A 164 38.77 -3.13 36.08
C THR A 164 40.08 -2.81 35.39
N SER A 165 40.71 -1.69 35.74
CA SER A 165 42.08 -1.39 35.32
C SER A 165 43.09 -1.80 36.40
N LYS A 166 43.95 -2.80 36.10
CA LYS A 166 45.41 -2.80 36.36
C LYS A 166 46.04 -4.12 35.90
N GLU A 167 47.07 -4.02 35.05
CA GLU A 167 47.96 -5.10 34.60
C GLU A 167 48.64 -5.84 35.79
N PRO A 168 49.08 -7.11 35.61
CA PRO A 168 50.47 -7.32 35.16
C PRO A 168 50.75 -8.52 34.22
N SER A 169 51.72 -8.30 33.32
CA SER A 169 52.79 -9.17 32.77
C SER A 169 52.60 -10.68 32.45
N ASN A 170 52.70 -10.97 31.15
CA ASN A 170 53.41 -12.06 30.44
C ASN A 170 53.94 -13.29 31.22
N GLU A 171 53.44 -14.48 30.83
CA GLU A 171 54.27 -15.53 30.21
C GLU A 171 53.41 -16.55 29.43
N LEU A 172 53.98 -17.03 28.33
CA LEU A 172 53.36 -17.73 27.20
C LEU A 172 53.11 -19.23 27.46
N VAL A 173 52.19 -19.83 26.68
CA VAL A 173 52.47 -20.79 25.58
C VAL A 173 51.18 -21.53 25.15
N GLU A 174 50.67 -21.11 23.97
CA GLU A 174 50.12 -21.83 22.79
C GLU A 174 49.23 -23.08 22.95
N TYR A 175 48.16 -23.28 22.16
CA TYR A 175 48.08 -23.38 20.69
C TYR A 175 46.75 -22.79 20.13
N THR A 176 46.77 -21.74 19.28
CA THR A 176 46.60 -21.71 17.79
C THR A 176 45.29 -22.34 17.26
N GLN A 177 44.48 -21.72 16.38
CA GLN A 177 44.79 -20.85 15.25
C GLN A 177 43.53 -20.09 14.77
N PHE A 178 43.52 -18.74 14.87
CA PHE A 178 42.69 -17.85 14.05
C PHE A 178 43.63 -16.93 13.28
N GLY A 179 43.61 -17.03 11.96
CA GLY A 179 44.39 -16.18 11.05
C GLY A 179 43.63 -14.92 10.65
N ASN A 180 44.30 -13.78 10.78
CA ASN A 180 43.89 -12.43 10.40
C ASN A 180 43.40 -12.32 8.94
N ALA A 181 42.29 -11.60 8.76
CA ALA A 181 42.08 -10.77 7.58
C ALA A 181 41.20 -9.56 7.94
N SER A 182 41.85 -8.42 8.07
CA SER A 182 41.26 -7.08 8.01
C SER A 182 40.45 -6.90 6.73
N LYS A 183 39.13 -7.01 6.83
CA LYS A 183 38.19 -6.54 5.80
C LYS A 183 37.27 -5.48 6.40
N LYS A 184 37.25 -4.33 5.73
CA LYS A 184 36.27 -3.25 5.87
C LYS A 184 34.87 -3.84 6.06
N PHE A 185 34.29 -3.65 7.24
CA PHE A 185 32.86 -3.84 7.46
C PHE A 185 32.11 -2.76 6.67
N LYS A 186 31.71 -3.08 5.43
CA LYS A 186 30.50 -2.49 4.87
C LYS A 186 29.34 -3.17 5.59
N SER A 187 28.58 -2.39 6.34
CA SER A 187 27.34 -2.83 6.95
C SER A 187 26.29 -3.07 5.86
N ASP A 188 26.21 -4.30 5.35
CA ASP A 188 25.01 -4.80 4.69
C ASP A 188 23.97 -5.14 5.78
N PRO A 189 22.75 -4.59 5.74
CA PRO A 189 21.71 -4.87 6.75
C PRO A 189 20.94 -6.17 6.46
N ASN A 190 21.54 -7.13 5.76
CA ASN A 190 20.91 -8.39 5.38
C ASN A 190 21.26 -9.53 6.34
N LEU A 191 21.04 -9.33 7.64
CA LEU A 191 21.00 -10.43 8.59
C LEU A 191 19.79 -10.29 9.52
N THR A 192 18.64 -10.75 9.03
CA THR A 192 17.51 -11.15 9.87
C THR A 192 17.16 -12.59 9.53
N TRP A 193 17.24 -13.46 10.52
CA TRP A 193 16.75 -14.83 10.44
C TRP A 193 15.22 -14.83 10.37
N SER A 194 14.65 -15.06 9.19
CA SER A 194 13.36 -15.74 9.00
C SER A 194 13.07 -15.91 7.51
N ALA A 195 12.53 -17.06 7.12
CA ALA A 195 11.94 -17.28 5.80
C ALA A 195 10.67 -16.42 5.57
N ASN A 196 10.19 -15.69 6.58
CA ASN A 196 9.01 -14.81 6.51
C ASN A 196 9.44 -13.34 6.55
N LYS A 197 9.51 -12.67 5.39
CA LYS A 197 9.62 -11.20 5.34
C LYS A 197 8.30 -10.58 5.79
N PRO A 198 8.31 -9.58 6.69
CA PRO A 198 7.08 -9.02 7.23
C PRO A 198 6.37 -8.14 6.18
N ILE A 199 5.03 -8.08 6.22
CA ILE A 199 4.18 -7.58 5.11
C ILE A 199 4.42 -6.08 4.85
N LEU A 200 4.91 -5.34 5.85
CA LEU A 200 5.21 -3.91 5.75
C LEU A 200 6.71 -3.60 5.57
N ALA A 201 7.54 -4.63 5.32
CA ALA A 201 9.00 -4.51 5.17
C ALA A 201 9.47 -3.47 4.12
N ASN A 202 10.59 -2.83 4.43
CA ASN A 202 11.10 -1.61 3.78
C ASN A 202 11.68 -1.73 2.36
N ARG A 203 11.71 -2.90 1.71
CA ARG A 203 12.17 -3.04 0.31
C ARG A 203 11.57 -4.28 -0.36
N VAL A 204 10.45 -4.11 -1.06
CA VAL A 204 9.97 -5.08 -2.05
C VAL A 204 9.38 -4.31 -3.22
N GLU A 205 10.20 -4.10 -4.25
CA GLU A 205 9.68 -3.92 -5.61
C GLU A 205 9.30 -5.32 -6.13
N PHE A 206 8.14 -5.42 -6.79
CA PHE A 206 7.71 -6.69 -7.37
C PHE A 206 8.64 -7.05 -8.54
N THR A 207 9.32 -8.19 -8.46
CA THR A 207 10.35 -8.59 -9.44
C THR A 207 9.78 -8.91 -10.83
N ASP A 208 8.48 -9.16 -10.91
CA ASP A 208 7.73 -9.51 -12.11
C ASP A 208 7.01 -8.31 -12.76
N VAL A 209 7.16 -7.11 -12.21
CA VAL A 209 6.59 -5.88 -12.79
C VAL A 209 7.71 -4.90 -13.09
N GLU A 210 7.97 -4.66 -14.38
CA GLU A 210 8.85 -3.59 -14.81
C GLU A 210 8.11 -2.25 -14.69
N VAL A 211 8.29 -1.56 -13.56
CA VAL A 211 7.84 -0.17 -13.42
C VAL A 211 8.67 0.68 -14.38
N SER A 212 8.01 1.40 -15.30
CA SER A 212 8.70 2.21 -16.30
C SER A 212 9.72 3.14 -15.63
N SER A 213 10.99 3.01 -16.02
CA SER A 213 12.16 3.74 -15.49
C SER A 213 12.11 5.27 -15.69
N THR A 214 11.01 5.77 -16.24
CA THR A 214 10.73 7.20 -16.47
C THR A 214 9.98 7.85 -15.30
N LEU A 215 9.47 7.07 -14.34
CA LEU A 215 8.79 7.57 -13.15
C LEU A 215 9.71 7.42 -11.92
N PRO A 216 9.89 8.48 -11.11
CA PRO A 216 10.70 8.39 -9.90
C PRO A 216 10.07 7.41 -8.91
N THR A 217 10.88 6.64 -8.18
CA THR A 217 10.52 5.60 -7.20
C THR A 217 9.60 6.03 -6.04
N ASN A 218 9.05 7.25 -6.08
CA ASN A 218 8.20 7.87 -5.07
C ASN A 218 6.72 8.07 -5.53
N VAL A 219 6.28 7.49 -6.66
CA VAL A 219 4.90 7.69 -7.18
C VAL A 219 3.81 7.20 -6.22
N LEU A 220 4.12 6.27 -5.32
CA LEU A 220 3.17 5.77 -4.32
C LEU A 220 2.94 6.72 -3.15
N ASN A 221 3.77 7.74 -2.93
CA ASN A 221 3.61 8.60 -1.76
C ASN A 221 2.55 9.69 -2.04
N PRO A 222 1.35 9.61 -1.42
CA PRO A 222 0.28 10.56 -1.66
C PRO A 222 0.63 11.98 -1.22
N SER A 223 1.67 12.18 -0.40
CA SER A 223 2.11 13.51 0.05
C SER A 223 3.00 14.26 -0.96
N VAL A 224 3.27 13.69 -2.14
CA VAL A 224 4.20 14.28 -3.12
C VAL A 224 3.55 15.39 -3.97
N SER A 225 2.28 15.25 -4.34
CA SER A 225 1.54 16.26 -5.12
C SER A 225 0.14 16.44 -4.56
N TYR A 226 -0.38 17.67 -4.66
CA TYR A 226 -1.73 18.00 -4.25
C TYR A 226 -2.79 17.16 -5.00
N ALA A 227 -2.65 17.00 -6.32
CA ALA A 227 -3.58 16.20 -7.11
C ALA A 227 -3.57 14.72 -6.70
N LEU A 228 -2.39 14.19 -6.36
CA LEU A 228 -2.24 12.81 -5.89
C LEU A 228 -2.81 12.64 -4.48
N ARG A 229 -2.64 13.62 -3.59
CA ARG A 229 -3.23 13.64 -2.25
C ARG A 229 -4.75 13.69 -2.30
N GLN A 230 -5.32 14.56 -3.14
CA GLN A 230 -6.76 14.65 -3.33
C GLN A 230 -7.34 13.32 -3.83
N LYS A 231 -6.72 12.74 -4.87
CA LYS A 231 -7.10 11.42 -5.38
C LYS A 231 -7.02 10.33 -4.29
N PHE A 232 -5.96 10.34 -3.48
CA PHE A 232 -5.81 9.45 -2.34
C PHE A 232 -6.95 9.60 -1.32
N GLU A 233 -7.32 10.82 -0.95
CA GLU A 233 -8.38 11.09 0.02
C GLU A 233 -9.76 10.65 -0.50
N GLU A 234 -10.06 10.88 -1.78
CA GLU A 234 -11.29 10.41 -2.42
C GLU A 234 -11.40 8.87 -2.41
N TYR A 235 -10.31 8.19 -2.76
CA TYR A 235 -10.25 6.73 -2.69
C TYR A 235 -10.33 6.21 -1.24
N ALA A 236 -9.61 6.82 -0.30
CA ALA A 236 -9.63 6.44 1.10
C ALA A 236 -11.03 6.60 1.71
N GLN A 237 -11.75 7.66 1.35
CA GLN A 237 -13.14 7.87 1.75
C GLN A 237 -14.05 6.77 1.21
N ALA A 238 -13.91 6.40 -0.06
CA ALA A 238 -14.68 5.31 -0.66
C ALA A 238 -14.41 3.95 0.03
N ILE A 239 -13.17 3.70 0.49
CA ILE A 239 -12.82 2.49 1.25
C ILE A 239 -13.37 2.53 2.68
N TYR A 240 -13.36 3.69 3.33
CA TYR A 240 -13.97 3.86 4.65
C TYR A 240 -15.49 3.59 4.61
N GLU A 241 -16.17 4.13 3.60
CA GLU A 241 -17.60 3.91 3.35
C GLU A 241 -17.90 2.44 3.01
N LEU A 242 -17.05 1.80 2.20
CA LEU A 242 -17.13 0.37 1.92
C LEU A 242 -17.09 -0.44 3.22
N ASN A 243 -16.08 -0.23 4.07
CA ASN A 243 -15.95 -0.98 5.32
C ASN A 243 -17.11 -0.69 6.29
N ALA A 244 -17.61 0.55 6.33
CA ALA A 244 -18.81 0.89 7.10
C ALA A 244 -20.07 0.20 6.57
N ALA A 245 -20.25 0.10 5.25
CA ALA A 245 -21.37 -0.62 4.64
C ALA A 245 -21.28 -2.13 4.93
N ARG A 246 -20.09 -2.72 4.77
CA ARG A 246 -19.81 -4.13 5.09
C ARG A 246 -20.10 -4.46 6.54
N GLN A 247 -19.66 -3.62 7.47
CA GLN A 247 -19.91 -3.81 8.90
C GLN A 247 -21.40 -3.77 9.26
N ASN A 248 -22.19 -3.01 8.49
CA ASN A 248 -23.65 -2.92 8.63
C ASN A 248 -24.41 -3.91 7.73
N ASN A 249 -23.73 -4.81 7.02
CA ASN A 249 -24.30 -5.74 6.02
C ASN A 249 -25.17 -5.04 4.97
N LYS A 250 -24.77 -3.84 4.53
CA LYS A 250 -25.42 -3.10 3.45
C LYS A 250 -24.69 -3.31 2.13
N PRO A 251 -25.41 -3.41 1.00
CA PRO A 251 -24.79 -3.46 -0.32
C PRO A 251 -24.08 -2.12 -0.62
N TYR A 252 -22.91 -2.19 -1.23
CA TYR A 252 -22.13 -1.01 -1.61
C TYR A 252 -21.60 -1.18 -3.04
N GLU A 253 -21.98 -0.26 -3.93
CA GLU A 253 -21.64 -0.31 -5.37
C GLU A 253 -20.24 0.27 -5.63
N LEU A 254 -19.22 -0.43 -5.14
CA LEU A 254 -17.83 0.05 -5.18
C LEU A 254 -17.35 0.40 -6.60
N THR A 255 -17.75 -0.37 -7.62
CA THR A 255 -17.36 -0.12 -9.02
C THR A 255 -17.94 1.17 -9.58
N ASN A 256 -19.18 1.52 -9.20
CA ASN A 256 -19.83 2.76 -9.62
C ASN A 256 -19.18 3.98 -8.95
N VAL A 257 -18.86 3.87 -7.65
CA VAL A 257 -18.13 4.91 -6.92
C VAL A 257 -16.77 5.18 -7.56
N PHE A 258 -15.99 4.14 -7.85
CA PHE A 258 -14.71 4.31 -8.54
C PHE A 258 -14.85 4.80 -10.00
N ALA A 259 -15.92 4.45 -10.70
CA ALA A 259 -16.23 5.04 -12.00
C ALA A 259 -16.45 6.56 -11.89
N GLN A 260 -17.12 7.03 -10.84
CA GLN A 260 -17.37 8.46 -10.64
C GLN A 260 -16.08 9.23 -10.32
N ILE A 261 -15.22 8.68 -9.46
CA ILE A 261 -13.90 9.25 -9.14
C ILE A 261 -13.05 9.37 -10.41
N THR A 262 -12.97 8.29 -11.20
CA THR A 262 -12.15 8.26 -12.41
C THR A 262 -12.68 9.12 -13.55
N LYS A 263 -14.00 9.34 -13.62
CA LYS A 263 -14.64 10.22 -14.62
C LYS A 263 -14.18 11.68 -14.51
N GLN A 264 -13.85 12.14 -13.31
CA GLN A 264 -13.42 13.52 -13.07
C GLN A 264 -12.00 13.78 -13.58
N ALA A 265 -11.17 12.74 -13.69
CA ALA A 265 -9.80 12.83 -14.17
C ALA A 265 -9.72 12.78 -15.71
N ASN A 266 -8.94 13.68 -16.32
CA ASN A 266 -8.90 13.84 -17.78
C ASN A 266 -7.79 13.02 -18.49
N ASP A 267 -7.08 12.16 -17.76
CA ASP A 267 -5.94 11.40 -18.26
C ASP A 267 -6.36 10.18 -19.08
N ILE A 268 -5.51 9.78 -20.04
CA ILE A 268 -5.74 8.57 -20.88
C ILE A 268 -5.94 7.33 -20.01
N LYS A 269 -5.11 7.18 -18.96
CA LYS A 269 -5.17 6.06 -18.00
C LYS A 269 -6.51 6.06 -17.22
N SER A 270 -6.96 7.23 -16.77
CA SER A 270 -8.23 7.38 -16.05
C SER A 270 -9.44 7.11 -16.94
N ARG A 271 -9.40 7.51 -18.21
CA ARG A 271 -10.45 7.16 -19.19
C ARG A 271 -10.50 5.66 -19.46
N GLN A 272 -9.34 5.02 -19.62
CA GLN A 272 -9.24 3.57 -19.78
C GLN A 272 -9.86 2.85 -18.57
N LEU A 273 -9.52 3.30 -17.37
CA LEU A 273 -10.02 2.74 -16.13
C LEU A 273 -11.51 3.01 -15.89
N TYR A 274 -12.01 4.18 -16.27
CA TYR A 274 -13.44 4.51 -16.22
C TYR A 274 -14.27 3.53 -17.05
N GLU A 275 -13.83 3.23 -18.27
CA GLU A 275 -14.48 2.23 -19.11
C GLU A 275 -14.35 0.82 -18.51
N THR A 276 -13.20 0.47 -17.91
CA THR A 276 -13.05 -0.77 -17.13
C THR A 276 -14.07 -0.88 -16.00
N TRP A 277 -14.33 0.20 -15.27
CA TRP A 277 -15.32 0.19 -14.19
C TRP A 277 -16.74 -0.03 -14.69
N LYS A 278 -17.12 0.56 -15.82
CA LYS A 278 -18.41 0.30 -16.47
C LYS A 278 -18.58 -1.17 -16.88
N ILE A 279 -17.54 -1.77 -17.44
CA ILE A 279 -17.54 -3.18 -17.82
C ILE A 279 -17.78 -4.06 -16.58
N LEU A 280 -17.06 -3.78 -15.49
CA LEU A 280 -17.24 -4.52 -14.22
C LEU A 280 -18.63 -4.29 -13.61
N TYR A 281 -19.15 -3.07 -13.66
CA TYR A 281 -20.50 -2.75 -13.20
C TYR A 281 -21.55 -3.58 -13.95
N HIS A 282 -21.44 -3.66 -15.27
CA HIS A 282 -22.35 -4.45 -16.11
C HIS A 282 -22.23 -5.97 -15.87
N LEU A 283 -21.01 -6.47 -15.60
CA LEU A 283 -20.76 -7.88 -15.29
C LEU A 283 -21.40 -8.31 -13.96
N VAL A 284 -21.25 -7.48 -12.92
CA VAL A 284 -21.73 -7.78 -11.57
C VAL A 284 -23.25 -7.62 -11.46
N ASP A 285 -23.85 -6.76 -12.31
CA ASP A 285 -25.29 -6.49 -12.41
C ASP A 285 -25.87 -5.93 -11.11
N PHE A 286 -25.42 -4.72 -10.76
CA PHE A 286 -25.89 -3.96 -9.59
C PHE A 286 -27.32 -3.39 -9.75
N ASN A 287 -28.02 -3.70 -10.84
CA ASN A 287 -29.37 -3.21 -11.12
C ASN A 287 -30.41 -3.62 -10.05
N GLU A 288 -30.10 -4.63 -9.22
CA GLU A 288 -30.82 -4.96 -7.99
C GLU A 288 -29.88 -4.86 -6.77
N PRO A 289 -29.66 -3.66 -6.20
CA PRO A 289 -28.67 -3.45 -5.15
C PRO A 289 -28.95 -4.26 -3.88
N ALA A 290 -30.23 -4.58 -3.60
CA ALA A 290 -30.63 -5.41 -2.46
C ALA A 290 -30.16 -6.89 -2.56
N ALA A 291 -29.76 -7.35 -3.74
CA ALA A 291 -29.36 -8.74 -4.00
C ALA A 291 -27.83 -8.94 -4.08
N PHE A 292 -27.03 -7.88 -3.99
CA PHE A 292 -25.57 -8.02 -4.07
C PHE A 292 -25.01 -8.56 -2.74
N GLN A 293 -24.38 -9.73 -2.81
CA GLN A 293 -23.66 -10.35 -1.71
C GLN A 293 -22.16 -10.13 -1.88
N GLU A 294 -21.48 -9.73 -0.80
CA GLU A 294 -20.02 -9.71 -0.72
C GLU A 294 -19.45 -11.07 -1.17
N ARG A 295 -18.43 -11.03 -2.03
CA ARG A 295 -17.72 -12.22 -2.55
C ARG A 295 -18.59 -13.23 -3.31
N LYS A 296 -19.69 -12.77 -3.93
CA LYS A 296 -20.64 -13.58 -4.72
C LYS A 296 -20.00 -14.59 -5.69
N PHE A 297 -18.92 -14.22 -6.38
CA PHE A 297 -18.35 -15.04 -7.46
C PHE A 297 -17.22 -15.98 -7.03
N VAL A 298 -16.81 -15.99 -5.75
CA VAL A 298 -15.64 -16.76 -5.28
C VAL A 298 -15.75 -18.24 -5.58
N LYS A 299 -16.92 -18.85 -5.33
CA LYS A 299 -17.11 -20.30 -5.54
C LYS A 299 -16.87 -20.74 -6.99
N GLY A 300 -17.24 -19.90 -7.95
CA GLY A 300 -17.02 -20.16 -9.38
C GLY A 300 -15.60 -19.83 -9.82
N HIS A 301 -15.01 -18.76 -9.28
CA HIS A 301 -13.69 -18.28 -9.71
C HIS A 301 -12.52 -19.05 -9.07
N ASP A 302 -12.60 -19.39 -7.78
CA ASP A 302 -11.54 -20.09 -7.02
C ASP A 302 -11.60 -21.64 -7.15
N SER A 303 -12.52 -22.18 -7.95
CA SER A 303 -12.66 -23.62 -8.16
C SER A 303 -11.42 -24.21 -8.88
N GLU A 304 -10.75 -25.17 -8.25
CA GLU A 304 -9.63 -25.91 -8.87
C GLU A 304 -10.10 -26.81 -10.02
N VAL A 305 -11.34 -27.27 -9.94
CA VAL A 305 -12.02 -28.04 -10.99
C VAL A 305 -12.67 -27.06 -11.96
N LEU A 306 -12.07 -26.92 -13.15
CA LEU A 306 -12.55 -25.99 -14.18
C LEU A 306 -13.94 -26.38 -14.73
N ASP A 307 -14.31 -27.65 -14.65
CA ASP A 307 -15.61 -28.17 -15.13
C ASP A 307 -16.69 -28.22 -14.04
N SER A 308 -16.45 -27.57 -12.88
CA SER A 308 -17.49 -27.43 -11.86
C SER A 308 -18.67 -26.61 -12.40
N PHE A 309 -19.86 -26.88 -11.87
CA PHE A 309 -21.09 -26.19 -12.29
C PHE A 309 -20.97 -24.68 -12.10
N GLU A 310 -20.42 -24.24 -10.96
CA GLU A 310 -20.22 -22.84 -10.62
C GLU A 310 -19.18 -22.17 -11.51
N ALA A 311 -18.10 -22.87 -11.88
CA ALA A 311 -17.08 -22.32 -12.78
C ALA A 311 -17.62 -22.17 -14.21
N ILE A 312 -18.35 -23.17 -14.72
CA ILE A 312 -19.02 -23.10 -16.03
C ILE A 312 -20.06 -21.97 -16.03
N ALA A 313 -20.88 -21.85 -14.98
CA ALA A 313 -21.88 -20.80 -14.86
C ALA A 313 -21.25 -19.41 -14.85
N LEU A 314 -20.12 -19.22 -14.16
CA LEU A 314 -19.37 -17.96 -14.18
C LEU A 314 -18.83 -17.64 -15.58
N ARG A 315 -18.23 -18.61 -16.28
CA ARG A 315 -17.72 -18.40 -17.65
C ARG A 315 -18.84 -18.06 -18.63
N LYS A 316 -19.99 -18.74 -18.56
CA LYS A 316 -21.20 -18.40 -19.33
C LYS A 316 -21.61 -16.95 -19.09
N ARG A 317 -21.66 -16.54 -17.83
CA ARG A 317 -22.02 -15.17 -17.45
C ARG A 317 -21.02 -14.15 -18.00
N ILE A 318 -19.71 -14.41 -17.91
CA ILE A 318 -18.67 -13.52 -18.45
C ILE A 318 -18.88 -13.34 -19.96
N ILE A 319 -19.04 -14.45 -20.72
CA ILE A 319 -19.27 -14.38 -22.17
C ILE A 319 -20.51 -13.55 -22.49
N GLU A 320 -21.63 -13.86 -21.83
CA GLU A 320 -22.92 -13.20 -22.09
C GLU A 320 -22.88 -11.70 -21.78
N ARG A 321 -22.35 -11.32 -20.61
CA ARG A 321 -22.32 -9.93 -20.15
C ARG A 321 -21.28 -9.11 -20.89
N SER A 322 -20.12 -9.67 -21.22
CA SER A 322 -19.12 -9.01 -22.06
C SER A 322 -19.65 -8.78 -23.47
N ARG A 323 -20.32 -9.78 -24.06
CA ARG A 323 -20.96 -9.64 -25.38
C ARG A 323 -22.05 -8.57 -25.36
N SER A 324 -22.96 -8.63 -24.40
CA SER A 324 -24.06 -7.66 -24.26
C SER A 324 -23.56 -6.23 -24.04
N TYR A 325 -22.49 -6.04 -23.24
CA TYR A 325 -21.86 -4.73 -23.08
C TYR A 325 -21.29 -4.21 -24.41
N LEU A 326 -20.56 -5.05 -25.15
CA LEU A 326 -20.01 -4.65 -26.45
C LEU A 326 -21.12 -4.33 -27.46
N GLU A 327 -22.22 -5.09 -27.46
CA GLU A 327 -23.43 -4.85 -28.26
C GLU A 327 -24.04 -3.47 -27.93
N GLN A 328 -24.24 -3.18 -26.64
CA GLN A 328 -24.77 -1.90 -26.19
C GLN A 328 -23.84 -0.72 -26.49
N GLN A 329 -22.54 -0.86 -26.21
CA GLN A 329 -21.52 0.15 -26.51
C GLN A 329 -21.54 0.53 -28.00
N PHE A 330 -21.74 -0.45 -28.88
CA PHE A 330 -21.83 -0.20 -30.32
C PHE A 330 -23.16 0.46 -30.72
N MET A 331 -24.26 0.09 -30.07
CA MET A 331 -25.55 0.75 -30.30
C MET A 331 -25.51 2.22 -29.87
N ASP A 332 -24.94 2.53 -28.70
CA ASP A 332 -24.73 3.90 -28.23
C ASP A 332 -23.87 4.70 -29.22
N TYR A 333 -22.85 4.05 -29.81
CA TYR A 333 -22.03 4.65 -30.86
C TYR A 333 -22.84 4.94 -32.14
N ILE A 334 -23.70 4.02 -32.59
CA ILE A 334 -24.61 4.25 -33.72
C ILE A 334 -25.55 5.42 -33.44
N ASP A 335 -26.14 5.47 -32.24
CA ASP A 335 -27.02 6.57 -31.83
C ASP A 335 -26.28 7.92 -31.85
N SER A 336 -25.02 7.95 -31.39
CA SER A 336 -24.18 9.16 -31.45
C SER A 336 -23.89 9.62 -32.89
N ILE A 337 -23.75 8.68 -33.84
CA ILE A 337 -23.56 9.01 -35.26
C ILE A 337 -24.86 9.51 -35.84
N TYR A 338 -25.97 8.84 -35.55
CA TYR A 338 -27.29 9.22 -36.01
C TYR A 338 -27.62 10.66 -35.61
N ILE A 339 -27.46 11.01 -34.33
CA ILE A 339 -27.68 12.37 -33.81
C ILE A 339 -26.78 13.39 -34.53
N ARG A 340 -25.51 13.05 -34.78
CA ARG A 340 -24.58 13.95 -35.48
C ARG A 340 -24.95 14.18 -36.95
N LEU A 341 -25.51 13.17 -37.61
CA LEU A 341 -25.93 13.26 -39.01
C LEU A 341 -27.28 13.97 -39.14
N SER A 342 -28.25 13.66 -38.27
CA SER A 342 -29.56 14.33 -38.26
C SER A 342 -29.41 15.84 -38.01
N ASN A 343 -28.55 16.24 -37.05
CA ASN A 343 -28.32 17.66 -36.74
C ASN A 343 -27.66 18.43 -37.90
N LYS A 344 -26.91 17.76 -38.79
CA LYS A 344 -26.36 18.38 -40.00
C LYS A 344 -27.42 18.60 -41.09
N GLU A 345 -28.48 17.80 -41.10
CA GLU A 345 -29.57 17.90 -42.07
C GLU A 345 -30.69 18.85 -41.59
N GLU A 346 -30.99 18.88 -40.28
CA GLU A 346 -31.96 19.80 -39.67
C GLU A 346 -31.54 21.28 -39.74
N SER A 347 -30.26 21.59 -39.99
CA SER A 347 -29.81 22.94 -40.34
C SER A 347 -30.48 23.50 -41.62
N LYS A 348 -31.18 22.65 -42.41
CA LYS A 348 -31.92 23.06 -43.61
C LYS A 348 -33.45 22.98 -43.49
N LEU A 349 -34.02 22.43 -42.41
CA LEU A 349 -35.48 22.35 -42.25
C LEU A 349 -35.86 22.39 -40.76
N ASN A 350 -36.46 23.50 -40.34
CA ASN A 350 -37.02 23.68 -39.00
C ASN A 350 -38.29 22.84 -38.83
N THR A 351 -38.17 21.61 -38.32
CA THR A 351 -39.29 20.86 -37.73
C THR A 351 -38.84 20.19 -36.42
N PRO A 352 -39.43 20.54 -35.25
CA PRO A 352 -38.96 20.09 -33.94
C PRO A 352 -39.76 18.88 -33.42
N GLU A 353 -39.81 17.78 -34.18
CA GLU A 353 -40.36 16.50 -33.69
C GLU A 353 -39.49 15.37 -34.23
N THR A 354 -38.68 14.75 -33.37
CA THR A 354 -37.92 13.53 -33.71
C THR A 354 -38.85 12.32 -33.62
N PRO A 355 -39.30 11.71 -34.73
CA PRO A 355 -40.03 10.45 -34.65
C PRO A 355 -39.14 9.36 -34.03
N ILE A 356 -39.73 8.42 -33.31
CA ILE A 356 -39.04 7.20 -32.85
C ILE A 356 -38.59 6.44 -34.10
N VAL A 357 -37.30 6.57 -34.45
CA VAL A 357 -36.74 5.94 -35.65
C VAL A 357 -36.34 4.51 -35.36
N ASP A 358 -36.80 3.60 -36.23
CA ASP A 358 -36.48 2.17 -36.20
C ASP A 358 -34.96 1.93 -36.23
N ASN A 359 -34.46 0.99 -35.43
CA ASN A 359 -33.04 0.64 -35.33
C ASN A 359 -32.44 0.25 -36.68
N VAL A 360 -33.25 -0.39 -37.53
CA VAL A 360 -32.87 -0.73 -38.92
C VAL A 360 -32.46 0.52 -39.71
N THR A 361 -33.16 1.64 -39.53
CA THR A 361 -32.88 2.89 -40.24
C THR A 361 -31.60 3.52 -39.73
N LYS A 362 -31.37 3.50 -38.42
CA LYS A 362 -30.12 3.98 -37.81
C LYS A 362 -28.90 3.19 -38.30
N VAL A 363 -29.00 1.87 -38.32
CA VAL A 363 -27.94 0.98 -38.83
C VAL A 363 -27.71 1.21 -40.33
N LYS A 364 -28.78 1.38 -41.12
CA LYS A 364 -28.66 1.71 -42.55
C LYS A 364 -27.83 2.97 -42.75
N LEU A 365 -28.16 4.05 -42.04
CA LEU A 365 -27.42 5.32 -42.11
C LEU A 365 -25.96 5.17 -41.70
N PHE A 366 -25.69 4.35 -40.67
CA PHE A 366 -24.33 4.02 -40.28
C PHE A 366 -23.56 3.28 -41.39
N VAL A 367 -24.17 2.27 -42.02
CA VAL A 367 -23.56 1.49 -43.11
C VAL A 367 -23.26 2.39 -44.30
N GLU A 368 -24.20 3.26 -44.68
CA GLU A 368 -24.00 4.26 -45.73
C GLU A 368 -22.86 5.22 -45.36
N HIS A 369 -22.85 5.77 -44.15
CA HIS A 369 -21.80 6.68 -43.70
C HIS A 369 -20.40 6.03 -43.72
N ARG A 370 -20.28 4.76 -43.32
CA ARG A 370 -18.99 4.05 -43.23
C ARG A 370 -18.48 3.61 -44.59
N TYR A 371 -19.36 3.10 -45.45
CA TYR A 371 -18.98 2.39 -46.67
C TYR A 371 -19.32 3.11 -47.98
N LYS A 372 -20.12 4.18 -47.98
CA LYS A 372 -20.45 4.96 -49.18
C LYS A 372 -19.56 6.21 -49.28
N LYS A 373 -18.90 6.41 -50.43
CA LYS A 373 -18.15 7.64 -50.75
C LYS A 373 -18.54 8.11 -52.15
N GLU A 374 -19.01 9.36 -52.27
CA GLU A 374 -19.34 9.98 -53.58
C GLU A 374 -20.21 9.06 -54.48
N ASP A 375 -21.25 8.47 -53.87
CA ASP A 375 -22.20 7.51 -54.47
C ASP A 375 -21.65 6.12 -54.87
N THR A 376 -20.37 5.86 -54.62
CA THR A 376 -19.75 4.54 -54.81
C THR A 376 -19.57 3.80 -53.48
N TRP A 377 -19.81 2.49 -53.47
CA TRP A 377 -19.60 1.64 -52.29
C TRP A 377 -18.14 1.16 -52.25
N LYS A 378 -17.47 1.33 -51.10
CA LYS A 378 -16.09 0.87 -50.87
C LYS A 378 -15.95 -0.65 -51.02
N ILE A 379 -17.02 -1.40 -50.73
CA ILE A 379 -17.09 -2.85 -50.89
C ILE A 379 -17.86 -3.14 -52.17
N GLN A 380 -17.20 -3.74 -53.16
CA GLN A 380 -17.74 -3.90 -54.52
C GLN A 380 -18.80 -5.01 -54.64
N ASN A 381 -18.78 -6.02 -53.75
CA ASN A 381 -19.61 -7.23 -53.89
C ASN A 381 -20.82 -7.27 -52.94
N LEU A 382 -21.35 -6.12 -52.55
CA LEU A 382 -22.51 -6.08 -51.65
C LEU A 382 -23.78 -6.53 -52.38
N LEU A 383 -24.56 -7.40 -51.75
CA LEU A 383 -25.86 -7.81 -52.26
C LEU A 383 -26.93 -6.77 -51.89
N PHE A 384 -27.56 -6.18 -52.90
CA PHE A 384 -28.65 -5.23 -52.70
C PHE A 384 -30.01 -5.88 -52.89
N ILE A 385 -30.88 -5.76 -51.89
CA ILE A 385 -32.30 -6.13 -51.97
C ILE A 385 -33.12 -4.87 -51.68
N ASN A 386 -34.01 -4.48 -52.59
CA ASN A 386 -34.80 -3.24 -52.49
C ASN A 386 -33.96 -1.98 -52.22
N GLY A 387 -32.74 -1.92 -52.80
CA GLY A 387 -31.80 -0.82 -52.62
C GLY A 387 -31.05 -0.83 -51.27
N LEU A 388 -31.19 -1.89 -50.46
CA LEU A 388 -30.52 -2.04 -49.16
C LEU A 388 -29.40 -3.09 -49.23
N PRO A 389 -28.19 -2.81 -48.71
CA PRO A 389 -27.14 -3.82 -48.54
C PRO A 389 -27.52 -4.77 -47.39
N ILE A 390 -28.37 -5.76 -47.69
CA ILE A 390 -29.13 -6.50 -46.68
C ILE A 390 -28.22 -7.24 -45.69
N TRP A 391 -27.14 -7.88 -46.16
CA TRP A 391 -26.23 -8.64 -45.32
C TRP A 391 -25.38 -7.76 -44.41
N ALA A 392 -24.98 -6.58 -44.89
CA ALA A 392 -24.29 -5.59 -44.06
C ALA A 392 -25.20 -5.09 -42.94
N ILE A 393 -26.47 -4.80 -43.25
CA ILE A 393 -27.45 -4.35 -42.25
C ILE A 393 -27.72 -5.46 -41.22
N ILE A 394 -27.93 -6.71 -41.66
CA ILE A 394 -28.10 -7.86 -40.76
C ILE A 394 -26.87 -8.01 -39.86
N PHE A 395 -25.66 -7.95 -40.40
CA PHE A 395 -24.43 -8.05 -39.62
C PHE A 395 -24.35 -6.99 -38.52
N TYR A 396 -24.63 -5.72 -38.86
CA TYR A 396 -24.56 -4.64 -37.88
C TYR A 396 -25.73 -4.61 -36.89
N LEU A 397 -26.90 -5.12 -37.25
CA LEU A 397 -28.00 -5.36 -36.30
C LEU A 397 -27.62 -6.46 -35.30
N LEU A 398 -26.99 -7.55 -35.75
CA LEU A 398 -26.43 -8.58 -34.86
C LEU A 398 -25.34 -7.99 -33.95
N ARG A 399 -24.43 -7.17 -34.50
CA ARG A 399 -23.38 -6.48 -33.75
C ARG A 399 -23.91 -5.51 -32.70
N ALA A 400 -25.07 -4.89 -32.94
CA ALA A 400 -25.76 -4.00 -32.00
C ALA A 400 -26.69 -4.74 -31.01
N GLY A 401 -26.73 -6.08 -31.03
CA GLY A 401 -27.62 -6.87 -30.17
C GLY A 401 -29.12 -6.80 -30.55
N CYS A 402 -29.46 -6.16 -31.66
CA CYS A 402 -30.84 -5.99 -32.16
C CYS A 402 -31.28 -7.23 -32.95
N LEU A 403 -31.36 -8.38 -32.28
CA LEU A 403 -31.63 -9.69 -32.89
C LEU A 403 -33.03 -9.77 -33.51
N ASP A 404 -34.05 -9.23 -32.82
CA ASP A 404 -35.43 -9.24 -33.28
C ASP A 404 -35.61 -8.38 -34.54
N ASP A 405 -34.95 -7.23 -34.60
CA ASP A 405 -34.97 -6.34 -35.76
C ASP A 405 -34.30 -7.01 -36.97
N ALA A 406 -33.19 -7.72 -36.77
CA ALA A 406 -32.53 -8.51 -37.80
C ALA A 406 -33.44 -9.63 -38.34
N LEU A 407 -34.15 -10.32 -37.44
CA LEU A 407 -35.11 -11.36 -37.80
C LEU A 407 -36.30 -10.79 -38.59
N ASN A 408 -36.90 -9.70 -38.10
CA ASN A 408 -38.02 -9.03 -38.76
C ASN A 408 -37.65 -8.55 -40.16
N LEU A 409 -36.46 -7.96 -40.32
CA LEU A 409 -35.95 -7.52 -41.62
C LEU A 409 -35.73 -8.70 -42.59
N THR A 410 -35.23 -9.83 -42.08
CA THR A 410 -35.01 -11.05 -42.87
C THR A 410 -36.34 -11.68 -43.30
N LEU A 411 -37.35 -11.73 -42.42
CA LEU A 411 -38.68 -12.28 -42.73
C LEU A 411 -39.45 -11.41 -43.73
N LYS A 412 -39.38 -10.07 -43.61
CA LYS A 412 -40.00 -9.13 -44.55
C LYS A 412 -39.49 -9.28 -45.98
N ASN A 413 -38.21 -9.63 -46.14
CA ASN A 413 -37.57 -9.81 -47.44
C ASN A 413 -37.43 -11.30 -47.84
N SER A 414 -38.15 -12.21 -47.18
CA SER A 414 -38.03 -13.67 -47.40
C SER A 414 -38.21 -14.09 -48.86
N ASP A 415 -39.15 -13.47 -49.58
CA ASP A 415 -39.42 -13.73 -51.00
C ASP A 415 -38.36 -13.18 -51.96
N SER A 416 -37.54 -12.25 -51.50
CA SER A 416 -36.47 -11.60 -52.30
C SER A 416 -35.13 -12.34 -52.21
N PHE A 417 -34.98 -13.31 -51.32
CA PHE A 417 -33.78 -14.13 -51.22
C PHE A 417 -33.68 -15.12 -52.38
N THR A 418 -32.45 -15.33 -52.86
CA THR A 418 -32.19 -16.29 -53.95
C THR A 418 -32.45 -17.73 -53.49
N LYS A 419 -32.58 -18.69 -54.43
CA LYS A 419 -32.78 -20.12 -54.11
C LYS A 419 -31.74 -20.67 -53.12
N VAL A 420 -30.55 -20.08 -53.10
CA VAL A 420 -29.39 -20.44 -52.26
C VAL A 420 -29.55 -19.96 -50.81
N GLU A 421 -30.33 -18.91 -50.58
CA GLU A 421 -30.48 -18.22 -49.28
C GLU A 421 -31.86 -18.47 -48.64
N ARG A 422 -32.73 -19.22 -49.32
CA ARG A 422 -34.11 -19.46 -48.89
C ARG A 422 -34.23 -20.18 -47.54
N SER A 423 -33.20 -20.93 -47.15
CA SER A 423 -33.10 -21.61 -45.85
C SER A 423 -32.71 -20.67 -44.70
N PHE A 424 -32.07 -19.54 -44.98
CA PHE A 424 -31.49 -18.64 -43.98
C PHE A 424 -32.49 -18.04 -42.97
N PRO A 425 -33.69 -17.55 -43.38
CA PRO A 425 -34.66 -17.02 -42.42
C PRO A 425 -35.05 -18.02 -41.33
N THR A 426 -35.09 -19.32 -41.68
CA THR A 426 -35.38 -20.41 -40.73
C THR A 426 -34.25 -20.58 -39.72
N TYR A 427 -32.99 -20.51 -40.17
CA TYR A 427 -31.83 -20.60 -39.27
C TYR A 427 -31.75 -19.40 -38.34
N LEU A 428 -31.97 -18.19 -38.84
CA LEU A 428 -31.97 -16.98 -38.00
C LEU A 428 -33.10 -17.03 -36.96
N LYS A 429 -34.29 -17.48 -37.34
CA LYS A 429 -35.41 -17.66 -36.41
C LYS A 429 -35.08 -18.65 -35.29
N ALA A 430 -34.45 -19.78 -35.63
CA ALA A 430 -34.02 -20.76 -34.63
C ALA A 430 -32.94 -20.21 -33.70
N TYR A 431 -32.00 -19.42 -34.24
CA TYR A 431 -30.94 -18.76 -33.48
C TYR A 431 -31.51 -17.78 -32.44
N VAL A 432 -32.39 -16.87 -32.87
CA VAL A 432 -32.99 -15.83 -31.99
C VAL A 432 -33.89 -16.44 -30.91
N ASN A 433 -34.66 -17.48 -31.25
CA ASN A 433 -35.58 -18.11 -30.30
C ASN A 433 -34.89 -19.00 -29.25
N SER A 434 -33.59 -19.28 -29.41
CA SER A 434 -32.84 -20.14 -28.49
C SER A 434 -32.09 -19.30 -27.44
N SER A 435 -32.25 -19.64 -26.16
CA SER A 435 -31.59 -18.93 -25.06
C SER A 435 -30.05 -19.05 -25.10
N ASP A 436 -29.53 -20.20 -25.54
CA ASP A 436 -28.09 -20.46 -25.70
C ASP A 436 -27.57 -20.07 -27.10
N ARG A 437 -28.39 -19.40 -27.92
CA ARG A 437 -28.10 -19.08 -29.32
C ARG A 437 -27.59 -20.33 -30.09
N GLY A 438 -28.24 -21.47 -29.83
CA GLY A 438 -27.90 -22.83 -30.23
C GLY A 438 -28.82 -23.41 -31.32
N PHE A 439 -28.41 -24.51 -31.95
CA PHE A 439 -29.19 -25.22 -32.97
C PHE A 439 -29.45 -26.66 -32.55
N ASN A 440 -30.57 -27.22 -32.99
CA ASN A 440 -30.76 -28.67 -32.97
C ASN A 440 -29.77 -29.35 -33.95
N GLN A 441 -29.30 -30.55 -33.63
CA GLN A 441 -28.25 -31.27 -34.37
C GLN A 441 -28.55 -31.40 -35.87
N GLU A 442 -29.82 -31.65 -36.24
CA GLU A 442 -30.23 -31.73 -37.64
C GLU A 442 -30.13 -30.40 -38.40
N LEU A 443 -30.56 -29.30 -37.77
CA LEU A 443 -30.51 -27.96 -38.38
C LEU A 443 -29.06 -27.47 -38.47
N HIS A 444 -28.25 -27.77 -37.46
CA HIS A 444 -26.84 -27.43 -37.42
C HIS A 444 -26.06 -28.15 -38.52
N GLY A 445 -26.27 -29.47 -38.69
CA GLY A 445 -25.64 -30.24 -39.77
C GLY A 445 -26.02 -29.76 -41.17
N ARG A 446 -27.28 -29.37 -41.40
CA ARG A 446 -27.71 -28.75 -42.67
C ARG A 446 -27.01 -27.41 -42.91
N LEU A 447 -26.95 -26.56 -41.90
CA LEU A 447 -26.31 -25.25 -41.97
C LEU A 447 -24.79 -25.37 -42.25
N ILE A 448 -24.09 -26.31 -41.61
CA ILE A 448 -22.66 -26.57 -41.88
C ILE A 448 -22.46 -27.05 -43.32
N ASN A 449 -23.30 -27.97 -43.81
CA ASN A 449 -23.20 -28.48 -45.17
C ASN A 449 -23.43 -27.36 -46.20
N GLU A 450 -24.45 -26.53 -46.01
CA GLU A 450 -24.70 -25.35 -46.84
C GLU A 450 -23.52 -24.37 -46.80
N PHE A 451 -23.00 -24.06 -45.60
CA PHE A 451 -21.84 -23.19 -45.43
C PHE A 451 -20.62 -23.71 -46.22
N ASN A 452 -20.29 -24.99 -46.03
CA ASN A 452 -19.15 -25.60 -46.71
C ASN A 452 -19.37 -25.63 -48.22
N GLN A 453 -20.58 -25.90 -48.72
CA GLN A 453 -20.84 -25.88 -50.16
C GLN A 453 -20.71 -24.47 -50.77
N PHE A 454 -21.16 -23.44 -50.07
CA PHE A 454 -21.16 -22.07 -50.58
C PHE A 454 -19.80 -21.36 -50.45
N PHE A 455 -19.03 -21.70 -49.42
CA PHE A 455 -17.83 -20.94 -49.06
C PHE A 455 -16.51 -21.74 -49.13
N LYS A 456 -16.52 -23.03 -49.56
CA LYS A 456 -15.30 -23.88 -49.71
C LYS A 456 -14.18 -23.21 -50.49
N HIS A 457 -14.57 -22.51 -51.56
CA HIS A 457 -13.70 -21.67 -52.36
C HIS A 457 -14.40 -20.32 -52.43
N MET A 458 -14.17 -19.45 -51.44
CA MET A 458 -14.76 -18.12 -51.45
C MET A 458 -14.29 -17.39 -52.71
N ASN A 459 -15.16 -17.34 -53.71
CA ASN A 459 -14.91 -16.55 -54.90
C ASN A 459 -14.89 -15.08 -54.46
N LYS A 460 -14.04 -14.27 -55.09
CA LYS A 460 -13.97 -12.81 -54.87
C LYS A 460 -15.28 -12.08 -55.22
N GLU A 461 -16.37 -12.77 -55.52
CA GLU A 461 -17.70 -12.25 -55.89
C GLU A 461 -18.74 -12.42 -54.78
N ALA A 462 -18.45 -13.19 -53.72
CA ALA A 462 -19.38 -13.38 -52.61
C ALA A 462 -19.40 -12.17 -51.67
N ASP A 463 -20.59 -11.83 -51.16
CA ASP A 463 -20.76 -10.76 -50.18
C ASP A 463 -19.98 -11.11 -48.87
N PRO A 464 -19.05 -10.26 -48.42
CA PRO A 464 -18.24 -10.54 -47.23
C PRO A 464 -19.06 -10.56 -45.93
N PHE A 465 -20.13 -9.77 -45.85
CA PHE A 465 -21.03 -9.78 -44.69
C PHE A 465 -21.92 -11.02 -44.67
N ARG A 466 -22.27 -11.56 -45.84
CA ARG A 466 -22.96 -12.86 -45.91
C ARG A 466 -22.11 -13.96 -45.30
N TYR A 467 -20.82 -14.05 -45.67
CA TYR A 467 -19.90 -15.02 -45.07
C TYR A 467 -19.80 -14.83 -43.54
N ALA A 468 -19.67 -13.58 -43.08
CA ALA A 468 -19.56 -13.27 -41.66
C ALA A 468 -20.81 -13.65 -40.86
N VAL A 469 -22.01 -13.29 -41.34
CA VAL A 469 -23.28 -13.62 -40.68
C VAL A 469 -23.48 -15.12 -40.60
N TYR A 470 -23.24 -15.83 -41.70
CA TYR A 470 -23.33 -17.29 -41.70
C TYR A 470 -22.34 -17.90 -40.70
N LYS A 471 -21.08 -17.46 -40.68
CA LYS A 471 -20.05 -17.96 -39.78
C LYS A 471 -20.38 -17.73 -38.30
N LEU A 472 -20.88 -16.54 -37.95
CA LEU A 472 -21.24 -16.18 -36.58
C LEU A 472 -22.40 -17.00 -36.06
N ILE A 473 -23.42 -17.21 -36.90
CA ILE A 473 -24.60 -17.99 -36.55
C ILE A 473 -24.23 -19.48 -36.49
N SER A 474 -23.57 -20.02 -37.52
CA SER A 474 -23.28 -21.46 -37.64
C SER A 474 -22.15 -21.97 -36.76
N ARG A 475 -21.25 -21.08 -36.32
CA ARG A 475 -19.96 -21.41 -35.68
C ARG A 475 -19.06 -22.30 -36.56
N CYS A 476 -19.12 -22.14 -37.88
CA CYS A 476 -18.26 -22.87 -38.82
C CYS A 476 -16.80 -22.38 -38.78
N GLU A 477 -15.86 -23.25 -39.17
CA GLU A 477 -14.43 -22.95 -39.34
C GLU A 477 -13.74 -22.34 -38.10
N LEU A 478 -13.92 -22.93 -36.91
CA LEU A 478 -13.27 -22.45 -35.68
C LEU A 478 -11.73 -22.52 -35.69
N SER A 479 -11.15 -23.23 -36.66
CA SER A 479 -9.70 -23.20 -36.94
C SER A 479 -9.23 -21.83 -37.44
N ARG A 480 -10.06 -21.11 -38.21
CA ARG A 480 -9.78 -19.77 -38.74
C ARG A 480 -10.84 -18.80 -38.23
N LYS A 481 -10.60 -18.14 -37.10
CA LYS A 481 -11.61 -17.31 -36.42
C LYS A 481 -11.77 -15.90 -37.00
N ASN A 482 -10.82 -15.45 -37.83
CA ASN A 482 -10.82 -14.10 -38.40
C ASN A 482 -11.87 -13.94 -39.51
N LEU A 483 -12.28 -12.69 -39.76
CA LEU A 483 -13.11 -12.28 -40.89
C LEU A 483 -12.23 -11.51 -41.91
N PRO A 484 -11.72 -12.17 -42.96
CA PRO A 484 -10.63 -11.62 -43.79
C PRO A 484 -11.01 -10.40 -44.63
N TYR A 485 -12.29 -10.22 -44.95
CA TYR A 485 -12.78 -9.17 -45.85
C TYR A 485 -13.50 -8.02 -45.13
N ILE A 486 -13.53 -8.05 -43.78
CA ILE A 486 -14.18 -7.02 -42.96
C ILE A 486 -13.11 -6.43 -42.04
N THR A 487 -12.98 -5.10 -42.06
CA THR A 487 -12.09 -4.39 -41.12
C THR A 487 -12.76 -4.31 -39.75
N LEU A 488 -12.28 -5.12 -38.82
CA LEU A 488 -12.76 -5.19 -37.44
C LEU A 488 -11.94 -4.24 -36.56
N SER A 489 -12.60 -3.52 -35.65
CA SER A 489 -11.92 -2.94 -34.49
C SER A 489 -11.54 -4.02 -33.48
N VAL A 490 -10.80 -3.66 -32.42
CA VAL A 490 -10.48 -4.57 -31.32
C VAL A 490 -11.76 -5.02 -30.60
N GLU A 491 -12.70 -4.10 -30.39
CA GLU A 491 -14.00 -4.37 -29.78
C GLU A 491 -14.85 -5.30 -30.67
N ASP A 492 -14.83 -5.10 -32.00
CA ASP A 492 -15.49 -5.99 -32.95
C ASP A 492 -14.86 -7.38 -32.96
N TRP A 493 -13.53 -7.46 -32.88
CA TRP A 493 -12.80 -8.72 -32.76
C TRP A 493 -13.22 -9.46 -31.49
N LEU A 494 -13.25 -8.79 -30.33
CA LEU A 494 -13.71 -9.38 -29.08
C LEU A 494 -15.16 -9.85 -29.17
N TRP A 495 -16.06 -9.04 -29.74
CA TRP A 495 -17.46 -9.41 -29.92
C TRP A 495 -17.62 -10.66 -30.80
N VAL A 496 -16.87 -10.76 -31.91
CA VAL A 496 -16.85 -11.97 -32.76
C VAL A 496 -16.42 -13.18 -31.93
N HIS A 497 -15.34 -13.06 -31.17
CA HIS A 497 -14.83 -14.15 -30.35
C HIS A 497 -15.82 -14.58 -29.27
N PHE A 498 -16.46 -13.66 -28.54
CA PHE A 498 -17.51 -13.99 -27.56
C PHE A 498 -18.75 -14.61 -28.20
N THR A 499 -19.09 -14.22 -29.42
CA THR A 499 -20.23 -14.82 -30.16
C THR A 499 -19.93 -16.26 -30.57
N LEU A 500 -18.67 -16.59 -30.85
CA LEU A 500 -18.22 -17.94 -31.20
C LEU A 500 -17.98 -18.85 -29.99
N CYS A 501 -17.67 -18.28 -28.82
CA CYS A 501 -17.46 -19.02 -27.58
C CYS A 501 -18.75 -19.70 -27.10
N ARG A 502 -18.65 -20.96 -26.68
CA ARG A 502 -19.71 -21.63 -25.91
C ARG A 502 -19.09 -22.42 -24.76
N GLU A 503 -19.84 -22.47 -23.66
CA GLU A 503 -19.47 -23.19 -22.45
C GLU A 503 -20.51 -24.29 -22.19
N GLY A 504 -20.07 -25.51 -21.90
CA GLY A 504 -20.97 -26.64 -21.66
C GLY A 504 -20.29 -27.99 -21.75
N THR A 505 -20.86 -28.98 -21.06
CA THR A 505 -20.40 -30.37 -21.03
C THR A 505 -20.98 -31.16 -22.19
N ASN A 506 -20.65 -30.79 -23.43
CA ASN A 506 -20.90 -31.66 -24.58
C ASN A 506 -19.59 -32.36 -24.92
N ASP A 507 -19.27 -33.39 -24.14
CA ASP A 507 -18.12 -34.25 -24.44
C ASP A 507 -18.30 -35.03 -25.76
N ASP A 508 -19.50 -35.00 -26.34
CA ASP A 508 -19.83 -35.60 -27.64
C ASP A 508 -19.48 -34.70 -28.84
N ASP A 509 -19.25 -33.39 -28.64
CA ASP A 509 -18.89 -32.50 -29.75
C ASP A 509 -17.42 -32.72 -30.16
N PRO A 510 -17.12 -32.85 -31.45
CA PRO A 510 -15.76 -33.09 -31.90
C PRO A 510 -14.82 -31.95 -31.51
N ILE A 511 -13.57 -32.28 -31.18
CA ILE A 511 -12.57 -31.35 -30.64
C ILE A 511 -12.37 -30.10 -31.52
N TYR A 512 -12.51 -30.22 -32.84
CA TYR A 512 -12.36 -29.10 -33.78
C TYR A 512 -13.52 -28.09 -33.76
N GLU A 513 -14.64 -28.43 -33.10
CA GLU A 513 -15.82 -27.57 -32.91
C GLU A 513 -15.90 -26.96 -31.50
N ARG A 514 -14.94 -27.28 -30.62
CA ARG A 514 -14.84 -26.72 -29.28
C ARG A 514 -14.11 -25.38 -29.31
N TYR A 515 -14.76 -24.36 -28.76
CA TYR A 515 -14.15 -23.06 -28.51
C TYR A 515 -14.74 -22.44 -27.25
N SER A 516 -13.98 -22.50 -26.16
CA SER A 516 -14.36 -22.04 -24.83
C SER A 516 -13.77 -20.66 -24.52
N LEU A 517 -14.19 -20.07 -23.40
CA LEU A 517 -13.57 -18.85 -22.88
C LEU A 517 -12.08 -19.08 -22.55
N LEU A 518 -11.72 -20.28 -22.05
CA LEU A 518 -10.33 -20.61 -21.73
C LEU A 518 -9.43 -20.57 -22.97
N ASP A 519 -9.95 -20.96 -24.13
CA ASP A 519 -9.21 -20.90 -25.40
C ASP A 519 -9.04 -19.44 -25.88
N LEU A 520 -10.06 -18.61 -25.69
CA LEU A 520 -9.97 -17.17 -25.94
C LEU A 520 -8.93 -16.51 -25.02
N GLN A 521 -8.97 -16.80 -23.72
CA GLN A 521 -8.02 -16.29 -22.73
C GLN A 521 -6.56 -16.62 -23.12
N LYS A 522 -6.26 -17.88 -23.49
CA LYS A 522 -4.93 -18.28 -23.98
C LYS A 522 -4.51 -17.49 -25.22
N THR A 523 -5.46 -17.24 -26.13
CA THR A 523 -5.20 -16.46 -27.35
C THR A 523 -4.87 -15.01 -27.02
N VAL A 524 -5.60 -14.38 -26.11
CA VAL A 524 -5.36 -13.00 -25.66
C VAL A 524 -4.00 -12.86 -24.97
N LEU A 525 -3.65 -13.78 -24.07
CA LEU A 525 -2.34 -13.78 -23.41
C LEU A 525 -1.20 -13.95 -24.41
N LYS A 526 -1.37 -14.81 -25.42
CA LYS A 526 -0.37 -15.02 -26.47
C LYS A 526 -0.18 -13.79 -27.36
N LEU A 527 -1.25 -13.04 -27.63
CA LEU A 527 -1.18 -11.80 -28.42
C LEU A 527 -0.49 -10.68 -27.63
N GLY A 528 -0.71 -10.58 -26.32
CA GLY A 528 -0.05 -9.58 -25.48
C GLY A 528 -0.46 -8.12 -25.77
N PRO A 529 0.06 -7.15 -25.01
CA PRO A 529 -0.40 -5.76 -25.04
C PRO A 529 -0.19 -5.06 -26.40
N ASP A 530 0.88 -5.37 -27.12
CA ASP A 530 1.26 -4.70 -28.37
C ASP A 530 0.19 -4.83 -29.46
N ASN A 531 -0.53 -5.96 -29.49
CA ASN A 531 -1.58 -6.21 -30.47
C ASN A 531 -2.91 -5.52 -30.15
N PHE A 532 -3.14 -5.15 -28.88
CA PHE A 532 -4.39 -4.52 -28.43
C PHE A 532 -4.23 -3.01 -28.21
N ASN A 533 -3.01 -2.52 -27.99
CA ASN A 533 -2.71 -1.10 -27.85
C ASN A 533 -2.34 -0.46 -29.20
N GLY A 534 -3.12 -0.75 -30.24
CA GLY A 534 -2.88 -0.23 -31.59
C GLY A 534 -3.00 1.30 -31.72
N SER A 535 -3.66 1.96 -30.76
CA SER A 535 -3.69 3.42 -30.64
C SER A 535 -3.17 3.86 -29.27
N PHE A 536 -2.13 4.70 -29.26
CA PHE A 536 -1.60 5.28 -28.02
C PHE A 536 -2.63 6.11 -27.24
N ASN A 537 -3.61 6.71 -27.94
CA ASN A 537 -4.66 7.53 -27.32
C ASN A 537 -5.82 6.69 -26.76
N ASN A 538 -5.93 5.41 -27.13
CA ASN A 538 -6.97 4.52 -26.63
C ASN A 538 -6.43 3.08 -26.50
N PRO A 539 -5.60 2.81 -25.47
CA PRO A 539 -5.14 1.46 -25.19
C PRO A 539 -6.32 0.59 -24.74
N LEU A 540 -6.47 -0.60 -25.33
CA LEU A 540 -7.61 -1.50 -25.09
C LEU A 540 -7.23 -2.80 -24.37
N TYR A 541 -5.95 -3.00 -24.03
CA TYR A 541 -5.50 -4.25 -23.44
C TYR A 541 -6.11 -4.51 -22.05
N LEU A 542 -6.20 -3.48 -21.19
CA LEU A 542 -6.82 -3.63 -19.87
C LEU A 542 -8.29 -4.07 -20.00
N GLN A 543 -9.07 -3.38 -20.83
CA GLN A 543 -10.47 -3.73 -21.09
C GLN A 543 -10.58 -5.15 -21.64
N THR A 544 -9.68 -5.54 -22.54
CA THR A 544 -9.63 -6.89 -23.11
C THR A 544 -9.42 -7.97 -22.05
N LEU A 545 -8.49 -7.76 -21.11
CA LEU A 545 -8.26 -8.68 -20.00
C LEU A 545 -9.50 -8.79 -19.09
N ILE A 546 -10.16 -7.68 -18.81
CA ILE A 546 -11.38 -7.65 -17.98
C ILE A 546 -12.55 -8.33 -18.70
N PHE A 547 -12.79 -8.05 -19.99
CA PHE A 547 -13.84 -8.69 -20.78
C PHE A 547 -13.68 -10.21 -20.82
N THR A 548 -12.45 -10.69 -20.89
CA THR A 548 -12.15 -12.14 -20.96
C THR A 548 -12.06 -12.81 -19.59
N GLY A 549 -12.17 -12.06 -18.49
CA GLY A 549 -12.08 -12.60 -17.13
C GLY A 549 -10.66 -12.95 -16.67
N LEU A 550 -9.63 -12.37 -17.28
CA LEU A 550 -8.23 -12.49 -16.89
C LEU A 550 -7.86 -11.44 -15.83
N TYR A 551 -8.56 -11.48 -14.70
CA TYR A 551 -8.50 -10.44 -13.66
C TYR A 551 -7.13 -10.31 -13.00
N GLU A 552 -6.45 -11.42 -12.71
CA GLU A 552 -5.13 -11.41 -12.08
C GLU A 552 -4.09 -10.75 -13.00
N HIS A 553 -4.12 -11.08 -14.30
CA HIS A 553 -3.25 -10.48 -15.30
C HIS A 553 -3.59 -9.00 -15.51
N ALA A 554 -4.87 -8.62 -15.42
CA ALA A 554 -5.30 -7.22 -15.52
C ALA A 554 -4.69 -6.35 -14.41
N VAL A 555 -4.71 -6.84 -13.16
CA VAL A 555 -4.08 -6.16 -12.01
C VAL A 555 -2.58 -6.05 -12.21
N GLN A 556 -1.91 -7.14 -12.58
CA GLN A 556 -0.46 -7.14 -12.81
C GLN A 556 -0.05 -6.15 -13.91
N TYR A 557 -0.73 -6.22 -15.07
CA TYR A 557 -0.49 -5.30 -16.19
C TYR A 557 -0.69 -3.85 -15.78
N PHE A 558 -1.81 -3.54 -15.11
CA PHE A 558 -2.14 -2.16 -14.78
C PHE A 558 -1.27 -1.59 -13.65
N TYR A 559 -0.71 -2.45 -12.79
CA TYR A 559 0.26 -2.01 -11.77
C TYR A 559 1.50 -1.35 -12.40
N SER A 560 1.95 -1.83 -13.56
CA SER A 560 3.06 -1.20 -14.31
C SER A 560 2.74 0.22 -14.84
N ILE A 561 1.45 0.55 -14.95
CA ILE A 561 0.95 1.82 -15.53
C ILE A 561 0.56 2.80 -14.42
N SER A 562 -0.21 2.35 -13.43
CA SER A 562 -0.71 3.12 -12.30
C SER A 562 -0.88 2.22 -11.08
N GLU A 563 0.02 2.38 -10.11
CA GLU A 563 0.02 1.55 -8.90
C GLU A 563 -1.22 1.79 -8.03
N ILE A 564 -1.57 3.06 -7.77
CA ILE A 564 -2.73 3.43 -6.94
C ILE A 564 -4.01 2.85 -7.53
N ASP A 565 -4.23 3.05 -8.82
CA ASP A 565 -5.47 2.61 -9.44
C ASP A 565 -5.52 1.07 -9.57
N SER A 566 -4.38 0.41 -9.76
CA SER A 566 -4.29 -1.07 -9.76
C SER A 566 -4.64 -1.67 -8.39
N VAL A 567 -4.21 -1.04 -7.29
CA VAL A 567 -4.61 -1.45 -5.94
C VAL A 567 -6.13 -1.40 -5.78
N HIS A 568 -6.77 -0.32 -6.22
CA HIS A 568 -8.23 -0.17 -6.12
C HIS A 568 -8.99 -1.11 -7.07
N LEU A 569 -8.44 -1.38 -8.26
CA LEU A 569 -8.93 -2.42 -9.17
C LEU A 569 -8.90 -3.80 -8.49
N ALA A 570 -7.79 -4.15 -7.85
CA ALA A 570 -7.66 -5.40 -7.11
C ALA A 570 -8.66 -5.49 -5.95
N ILE A 571 -8.85 -4.41 -5.18
CA ILE A 571 -9.83 -4.36 -4.07
C ILE A 571 -11.24 -4.64 -4.59
N ALA A 572 -11.66 -3.98 -5.67
CA ALA A 572 -13.00 -4.15 -6.21
C ALA A 572 -13.24 -5.56 -6.78
N LEU A 573 -12.26 -6.12 -7.48
CA LEU A 573 -12.31 -7.49 -7.97
C LEU A 573 -12.37 -8.49 -6.80
N TYR A 574 -11.59 -8.26 -5.75
CA TYR A 574 -11.57 -9.12 -4.56
C TYR A 574 -12.89 -9.07 -3.78
N TYR A 575 -13.48 -7.88 -3.64
CA TYR A 575 -14.80 -7.66 -3.03
C TYR A 575 -15.92 -8.38 -3.79
N CYS A 576 -15.86 -8.40 -5.13
CA CYS A 576 -16.82 -9.15 -5.95
C CYS A 576 -16.57 -10.68 -5.92
N GLY A 577 -15.38 -11.12 -5.53
CA GLY A 577 -14.99 -12.52 -5.59
C GLY A 577 -14.40 -12.96 -6.94
N LEU A 578 -13.90 -12.02 -7.73
CA LEU A 578 -13.32 -12.22 -9.07
C LEU A 578 -11.78 -12.21 -9.06
N LEU A 579 -11.14 -12.13 -7.89
CA LEU A 579 -9.67 -12.14 -7.77
C LEU A 579 -9.23 -13.30 -6.86
N ARG A 580 -8.31 -14.13 -7.36
CA ARG A 580 -7.64 -15.16 -6.55
C ARG A 580 -6.47 -14.54 -5.77
N SER A 581 -6.42 -14.82 -4.48
CA SER A 581 -5.32 -14.40 -3.60
C SER A 581 -4.48 -15.62 -3.21
N THR A 582 -3.15 -15.47 -3.24
CA THR A 582 -2.25 -16.46 -2.64
C THR A 582 -2.23 -16.32 -1.12
N THR A 583 -2.07 -17.45 -0.42
CA THR A 583 -1.73 -17.51 1.02
C THR A 583 -0.30 -18.00 1.25
N ASP A 584 0.43 -18.31 0.16
CA ASP A 584 1.77 -18.86 0.24
C ASP A 584 2.78 -17.79 0.69
N LYS A 585 3.53 -18.13 1.74
CA LYS A 585 4.55 -17.27 2.35
C LYS A 585 5.91 -17.39 1.64
N SER A 586 6.07 -18.35 0.74
CA SER A 586 7.35 -18.64 0.07
C SER A 586 7.71 -17.58 -0.99
N ASN A 587 6.75 -17.20 -1.83
CA ASN A 587 6.95 -16.30 -2.97
C ASN A 587 6.51 -14.87 -2.62
N THR A 588 7.38 -14.16 -1.89
CA THR A 588 7.12 -12.79 -1.40
C THR A 588 7.50 -11.67 -2.37
N THR A 589 8.17 -11.99 -3.49
CA THR A 589 8.76 -10.99 -4.39
C THR A 589 7.97 -10.76 -5.66
N GLN A 590 6.99 -11.62 -5.98
CA GLN A 590 6.19 -11.51 -7.20
C GLN A 590 4.75 -11.08 -6.88
N LEU A 591 4.20 -10.20 -7.72
CA LEU A 591 2.80 -9.77 -7.63
C LEU A 591 1.88 -10.89 -8.15
N LEU A 592 2.21 -11.47 -9.31
CA LEU A 592 1.51 -12.62 -9.88
C LEU A 592 2.26 -13.91 -9.55
N THR A 593 1.54 -14.87 -8.98
CA THR A 593 2.01 -16.20 -8.61
C THR A 593 1.14 -17.26 -9.26
N TYR A 594 1.59 -18.52 -9.27
CA TYR A 594 0.86 -19.63 -9.87
C TYR A 594 0.69 -20.77 -8.88
N ARG A 595 -0.54 -21.28 -8.77
CA ARG A 595 -0.87 -22.42 -7.91
C ARG A 595 -0.97 -23.72 -8.69
N GLY A 596 -0.35 -24.76 -8.14
CA GLY A 596 -0.49 -26.16 -8.54
C GLY A 596 0.07 -26.48 -9.93
N GLU A 597 -0.06 -27.73 -10.36
CA GLU A 597 0.43 -28.20 -11.67
C GLU A 597 -0.30 -27.55 -12.85
N ARG A 598 -1.51 -27.03 -12.62
CA ARG A 598 -2.34 -26.36 -13.64
C ARG A 598 -1.96 -24.89 -13.89
N ASN A 599 -0.99 -24.35 -13.15
CA ASN A 599 -0.57 -22.95 -13.23
C ASN A 599 -1.76 -21.97 -13.15
N ILE A 600 -2.56 -22.09 -12.09
CA ILE A 600 -3.68 -21.17 -11.86
C ILE A 600 -3.10 -19.82 -11.38
N PRO A 601 -3.38 -18.69 -12.04
CA PRO A 601 -2.83 -17.39 -11.66
C PRO A 601 -3.48 -16.87 -10.38
N GLU A 602 -2.65 -16.30 -9.48
CA GLU A 602 -3.04 -15.73 -8.19
C GLU A 602 -2.26 -14.46 -7.87
N ILE A 603 -2.92 -13.47 -7.27
CA ILE A 603 -2.27 -12.23 -6.85
C ILE A 603 -1.85 -12.30 -5.39
N ASN A 604 -0.68 -11.77 -5.08
CA ASN A 604 -0.26 -11.54 -3.69
C ASN A 604 -0.97 -10.30 -3.11
N PHE A 605 -2.28 -10.44 -2.86
CA PHE A 605 -3.15 -9.34 -2.46
C PHE A 605 -2.72 -8.71 -1.12
N ALA A 606 -2.34 -9.53 -0.14
CA ALA A 606 -1.86 -9.04 1.15
C ALA A 606 -0.61 -8.17 0.99
N ARG A 607 0.33 -8.59 0.13
CA ARG A 607 1.53 -7.81 -0.14
C ARG A 607 1.24 -6.54 -0.95
N LEU A 608 0.35 -6.61 -1.94
CA LEU A 608 -0.09 -5.44 -2.71
C LEU A 608 -0.63 -4.34 -1.80
N ILE A 609 -1.51 -4.69 -0.85
CA ILE A 609 -2.06 -3.75 0.13
C ILE A 609 -0.99 -3.29 1.12
N GLY A 610 -0.11 -4.18 1.60
CA GLY A 610 1.00 -3.82 2.47
C GLY A 610 1.97 -2.81 1.84
N THR A 611 2.32 -2.99 0.56
CA THR A 611 3.17 -2.07 -0.20
C THR A 611 2.48 -0.71 -0.37
N TYR A 612 1.19 -0.69 -0.65
CA TYR A 612 0.43 0.55 -0.78
C TYR A 612 0.35 1.33 0.55
N THR A 613 -0.04 0.65 1.63
CA THR A 613 -0.18 1.28 2.96
C THR A 613 1.14 1.79 3.53
N ARG A 614 2.27 1.24 3.09
CA ARG A 614 3.60 1.68 3.54
C ARG A 614 3.83 3.17 3.34
N THR A 615 3.31 3.78 2.28
CA THR A 615 3.64 5.18 1.96
C THR A 615 2.93 6.19 2.84
N PHE A 616 1.86 5.79 3.53
CA PHE A 616 1.07 6.66 4.41
C PHE A 616 0.80 6.06 5.79
N LYS A 617 1.40 4.91 6.14
CA LYS A 617 1.18 4.26 7.45
C LYS A 617 1.54 5.15 8.65
N ILE A 618 2.55 6.01 8.49
CA ILE A 618 3.01 6.93 9.54
C ILE A 618 2.18 8.23 9.52
N SER A 619 1.88 8.78 8.35
CA SER A 619 1.10 10.03 8.24
C SER A 619 -0.38 9.83 8.55
N ASP A 620 -0.97 8.74 8.06
CA ASP A 620 -2.41 8.45 8.11
C ASP A 620 -2.66 6.99 8.60
N PRO A 621 -2.27 6.65 9.85
CA PRO A 621 -2.40 5.29 10.39
C PRO A 621 -3.86 4.79 10.42
N ARG A 622 -4.82 5.70 10.59
CA ARG A 622 -6.26 5.38 10.52
C ARG A 622 -6.68 4.85 9.15
N VAL A 623 -6.19 5.47 8.08
CA VAL A 623 -6.48 5.05 6.72
C VAL A 623 -5.79 3.72 6.43
N ALA A 624 -4.54 3.54 6.88
CA ALA A 624 -3.81 2.28 6.71
C ALA A 624 -4.56 1.08 7.30
N VAL A 625 -5.21 1.23 8.47
CA VAL A 625 -6.07 0.19 9.05
C VAL A 625 -7.23 -0.19 8.10
N GLU A 626 -7.93 0.79 7.53
CA GLU A 626 -9.06 0.55 6.64
C GLU A 626 -8.67 -0.27 5.41
N TYR A 627 -7.47 -0.06 4.87
CA TYR A 627 -6.93 -0.89 3.77
C TYR A 627 -6.49 -2.28 4.25
N LEU A 628 -5.77 -2.39 5.37
CA LEU A 628 -5.30 -3.70 5.87
C LEU A 628 -6.44 -4.65 6.27
N ILE A 629 -7.57 -4.11 6.74
CA ILE A 629 -8.78 -4.90 7.04
C ILE A 629 -9.29 -5.64 5.78
N LEU A 630 -9.08 -5.09 4.59
CA LEU A 630 -9.51 -5.71 3.33
C LEU A 630 -8.78 -7.03 3.06
N ILE A 631 -7.61 -7.28 3.66
CA ILE A 631 -6.93 -8.58 3.55
C ILE A 631 -7.82 -9.70 4.10
N CYS A 632 -8.59 -9.41 5.17
CA CYS A 632 -9.50 -10.36 5.81
C CYS A 632 -10.78 -10.66 5.01
N LEU A 633 -11.00 -10.01 3.86
CA LEU A 633 -12.08 -10.37 2.91
C LEU A 633 -12.00 -11.85 2.51
N GLY A 634 -10.79 -12.43 2.42
CA GLY A 634 -10.59 -13.83 2.04
C GLY A 634 -10.89 -14.87 3.09
N GLY A 635 -11.57 -14.53 4.19
CA GLY A 635 -11.91 -15.48 5.25
C GLY A 635 -12.85 -16.61 4.81
N ASP A 636 -13.56 -16.45 3.69
CA ASP A 636 -14.50 -17.40 3.09
C ASP A 636 -13.83 -18.47 2.19
N LEU A 637 -12.52 -18.38 1.97
CA LEU A 637 -11.79 -19.34 1.13
C LEU A 637 -11.77 -20.75 1.75
N PRO A 638 -11.96 -21.80 0.92
CA PRO A 638 -11.99 -23.19 1.39
C PRO A 638 -10.61 -23.71 1.83
N ASP A 639 -10.58 -24.94 2.36
CA ASP A 639 -9.35 -25.70 2.65
C ASP A 639 -8.41 -25.08 3.69
N GLY A 640 -8.93 -24.28 4.60
CA GLY A 640 -8.14 -23.63 5.65
C GLY A 640 -7.38 -22.38 5.18
N ARG A 641 -7.32 -22.11 3.87
CA ARG A 641 -6.75 -20.89 3.29
C ARG A 641 -7.42 -19.63 3.83
N GLY A 642 -8.73 -19.67 4.11
CA GLY A 642 -9.43 -18.55 4.72
C GLY A 642 -8.88 -18.18 6.10
N LYS A 643 -8.50 -19.17 6.91
CA LYS A 643 -7.88 -18.91 8.23
C LYS A 643 -6.48 -18.33 8.10
N GLU A 644 -5.70 -18.82 7.13
CA GLU A 644 -4.37 -18.28 6.84
C GLU A 644 -4.44 -16.82 6.38
N GLN A 645 -5.39 -16.50 5.50
CA GLN A 645 -5.61 -15.15 5.02
C GLN A 645 -6.02 -14.19 6.15
N ILE A 646 -6.89 -14.63 7.06
CA ILE A 646 -7.25 -13.85 8.26
C ILE A 646 -6.00 -13.62 9.13
N GLU A 647 -5.17 -14.64 9.35
CA GLU A 647 -3.93 -14.51 10.12
C GLU A 647 -2.91 -13.55 9.45
N LEU A 648 -2.85 -13.53 8.11
CA LEU A 648 -2.05 -12.55 7.37
C LEU A 648 -2.55 -11.12 7.60
N GLY A 649 -3.86 -10.89 7.58
CA GLY A 649 -4.45 -9.58 7.93
C GLY A 649 -4.16 -9.18 9.39
N LEU A 650 -4.38 -10.08 10.33
CA LEU A 650 -4.10 -9.84 11.76
C LEU A 650 -2.62 -9.60 12.05
N SER A 651 -1.71 -10.30 11.36
CA SER A 651 -0.27 -10.06 11.49
C SER A 651 0.15 -8.71 10.90
N SER A 652 -0.44 -8.29 9.78
CA SER A 652 -0.20 -6.97 9.18
C SER A 652 -0.64 -5.84 10.10
N ILE A 653 -1.79 -5.98 10.78
CA ILE A 653 -2.27 -4.99 11.75
C ILE A 653 -1.35 -4.92 12.98
N ARG A 654 -0.89 -6.06 13.49
CA ARG A 654 0.10 -6.08 14.58
C ARG A 654 1.39 -5.38 14.19
N GLU A 655 1.87 -5.61 12.97
CA GLU A 655 3.04 -4.92 12.43
C GLU A 655 2.82 -3.41 12.34
N LEU A 656 1.67 -2.97 11.80
CA LEU A 656 1.30 -1.56 11.72
C LEU A 656 1.32 -0.88 13.09
N VAL A 657 0.70 -1.51 14.10
CA VAL A 657 0.65 -0.99 15.48
C VAL A 657 2.05 -0.82 16.05
N LEU A 658 2.93 -1.81 15.85
CA LEU A 658 4.28 -1.81 16.40
C LEU A 658 5.22 -0.82 15.70
N GLU A 659 5.05 -0.61 14.39
CA GLU A 659 5.86 0.32 13.60
C GLU A 659 5.42 1.78 13.77
N THR A 660 4.11 2.06 13.83
CA THR A 660 3.59 3.43 13.95
C THR A 660 3.69 3.96 15.37
N ARG A 661 3.66 3.09 16.38
CA ARG A 661 3.64 3.44 17.82
C ARG A 661 2.47 4.33 18.24
N GLU A 662 1.45 4.47 17.39
CA GLU A 662 0.21 5.20 17.67
C GLU A 662 -0.79 4.33 18.42
N PHE A 663 -0.37 3.75 19.56
CA PHE A 663 -1.15 2.80 20.35
C PHE A 663 -2.48 3.41 20.81
N SER A 664 -2.46 4.67 21.25
CA SER A 664 -3.63 5.42 21.74
C SER A 664 -4.75 5.51 20.71
N LEU A 665 -4.39 5.72 19.44
CA LEU A 665 -5.34 5.88 18.33
C LEU A 665 -5.82 4.51 17.82
N LEU A 666 -4.89 3.58 17.64
CA LEU A 666 -5.14 2.29 16.99
C LEU A 666 -5.80 1.28 17.92
N LEU A 667 -5.23 1.10 19.11
CA LEU A 667 -5.69 0.14 20.13
C LEU A 667 -6.55 0.79 21.19
N GLY A 668 -6.49 2.12 21.35
CA GLY A 668 -7.29 2.86 22.32
C GLY A 668 -6.46 3.39 23.48
N LYS A 669 -7.12 4.09 24.40
CA LYS A 669 -6.49 4.83 25.49
C LYS A 669 -6.99 4.35 26.85
N ILE A 670 -6.18 4.53 27.89
CA ILE A 670 -6.60 4.29 29.27
C ILE A 670 -7.11 5.61 29.86
N ASP A 671 -8.31 5.58 30.45
CA ASP A 671 -8.89 6.73 31.14
C ASP A 671 -8.26 6.93 32.52
N ARG A 672 -8.52 8.08 33.16
CA ARG A 672 -8.03 8.43 34.50
C ARG A 672 -8.40 7.37 35.54
N GLU A 673 -9.51 6.68 35.35
CA GLU A 673 -10.01 5.61 36.23
C GLU A 673 -9.34 4.24 35.97
N GLY A 674 -8.56 4.10 34.89
CA GLY A 674 -7.87 2.85 34.54
C GLY A 674 -8.60 1.96 33.56
N PHE A 675 -9.80 2.36 33.13
CA PHE A 675 -10.56 1.64 32.10
C PHE A 675 -10.08 1.98 30.69
N ARG A 676 -10.14 0.99 29.81
CA ARG A 676 -9.77 1.12 28.40
C ARG A 676 -10.94 1.67 27.58
N VAL A 677 -10.66 2.72 26.81
CA VAL A 677 -11.53 3.24 25.74
C VAL A 677 -11.11 2.58 24.42
N PRO A 678 -12.03 2.04 23.62
CA PRO A 678 -11.71 1.34 22.37
C PRO A 678 -11.04 2.26 21.35
N GLY A 679 -10.10 1.70 20.58
CA GLY A 679 -9.48 2.35 19.42
C GLY A 679 -10.14 1.93 18.11
N ILE A 680 -9.66 2.49 16.99
CA ILE A 680 -10.24 2.30 15.66
C ILE A 680 -10.24 0.83 15.23
N ILE A 681 -9.22 0.05 15.58
CA ILE A 681 -9.15 -1.36 15.19
C ILE A 681 -10.26 -2.17 15.89
N GLU A 682 -10.58 -1.83 17.15
CA GLU A 682 -11.66 -2.51 17.89
C GLU A 682 -13.04 -2.14 17.33
N GLU A 683 -13.24 -0.90 16.87
CA GLU A 683 -14.47 -0.50 16.18
C GLU A 683 -14.74 -1.37 14.94
N ARG A 684 -13.67 -1.84 14.26
CA ARG A 684 -13.73 -2.69 13.07
C ARG A 684 -13.60 -4.20 13.34
N LYS A 685 -13.68 -4.66 14.59
CA LYS A 685 -13.44 -6.07 14.98
C LYS A 685 -14.26 -7.11 14.19
N ASN A 686 -15.49 -6.77 13.81
CA ASN A 686 -16.37 -7.68 13.04
C ASN A 686 -15.77 -8.01 11.67
N LEU A 687 -15.11 -7.05 11.02
CA LEU A 687 -14.48 -7.23 9.71
C LEU A 687 -13.18 -8.04 9.79
N LEU A 688 -12.59 -8.15 10.99
CA LEU A 688 -11.39 -8.94 11.27
C LEU A 688 -11.71 -10.40 11.68
N HIS A 689 -12.98 -10.81 11.60
CA HIS A 689 -13.45 -12.12 12.08
C HIS A 689 -13.12 -12.39 13.55
N LEU A 690 -13.15 -11.32 14.36
CA LEU A 690 -12.96 -11.39 15.81
C LEU A 690 -14.34 -11.28 16.48
N PRO A 691 -14.91 -12.39 17.00
CA PRO A 691 -16.27 -12.39 17.54
C PRO A 691 -16.36 -11.56 18.82
N ASP A 692 -15.34 -11.65 19.67
CA ASP A 692 -15.37 -11.12 21.03
C ASP A 692 -14.26 -10.11 21.28
N LYS A 693 -14.51 -9.22 22.26
CA LYS A 693 -13.50 -8.30 22.80
C LYS A 693 -12.26 -9.05 23.29
N GLU A 694 -12.45 -10.18 23.98
CA GLU A 694 -11.34 -11.00 24.48
C GLU A 694 -10.46 -11.56 23.36
N SER A 695 -11.08 -11.97 22.25
CA SER A 695 -10.34 -12.43 21.07
C SER A 695 -9.49 -11.33 20.46
N PHE A 696 -9.99 -10.09 20.42
CA PHE A 696 -9.24 -8.92 19.99
C PHE A 696 -8.05 -8.63 20.91
N LEU A 697 -8.28 -8.59 22.23
CA LEU A 697 -7.23 -8.33 23.21
C LEU A 697 -6.11 -9.37 23.12
N ARG A 698 -6.46 -10.65 23.06
CA ARG A 698 -5.51 -11.76 22.98
C ARG A 698 -4.75 -11.80 21.66
N LYS A 699 -5.44 -11.73 20.51
CA LYS A 699 -4.79 -11.95 19.20
C LYS A 699 -4.03 -10.75 18.67
N ILE A 700 -4.45 -9.52 19.03
CA ILE A 700 -3.82 -8.30 18.54
C ILE A 700 -2.95 -7.67 19.64
N THR A 701 -3.57 -7.29 20.76
CA THR A 701 -2.92 -6.44 21.77
C THR A 701 -1.85 -7.21 22.55
N GLU A 702 -2.17 -8.40 23.06
CA GLU A 702 -1.23 -9.24 23.81
C GLU A 702 -0.10 -9.77 22.93
N GLN A 703 -0.39 -10.21 21.70
CA GLN A 703 0.65 -10.64 20.76
C GLN A 703 1.58 -9.49 20.35
N ALA A 704 1.06 -8.27 20.22
CA ALA A 704 1.88 -7.09 20.02
C ALA A 704 2.75 -6.79 21.25
N ALA A 705 2.22 -6.96 22.47
CA ALA A 705 2.96 -6.78 23.71
C ALA A 705 4.14 -7.77 23.83
N ILE A 706 3.91 -9.05 23.54
CA ILE A 706 4.95 -10.09 23.53
C ILE A 706 6.05 -9.73 22.54
N LYS A 707 5.69 -9.34 21.32
CA LYS A 707 6.68 -8.97 20.30
C LYS A 707 7.46 -7.70 20.68
N ALA A 708 6.82 -6.72 21.32
CA ALA A 708 7.51 -5.54 21.85
C ALA A 708 8.49 -5.90 22.97
N ASP A 709 8.12 -6.85 23.84
CA ASP A 709 8.98 -7.35 24.91
C ASP A 709 10.19 -8.12 24.37
N ASP A 710 9.99 -8.99 23.37
CA ASP A 710 11.05 -9.72 22.65
C ASP A 710 12.04 -8.76 21.95
N GLU A 711 11.55 -7.62 21.46
CA GLU A 711 12.35 -6.55 20.85
C GLU A 711 13.05 -5.65 21.90
N GLY A 712 12.85 -5.89 23.20
CA GLY A 712 13.42 -5.10 24.30
C GLY A 712 12.75 -3.72 24.49
N ARG A 713 11.58 -3.49 23.90
CA ARG A 713 10.82 -2.24 24.01
C ARG A 713 9.90 -2.26 25.22
N VAL A 714 10.49 -2.13 26.41
CA VAL A 714 9.79 -2.36 27.68
C VAL A 714 8.64 -1.38 27.95
N PHE A 715 8.80 -0.08 27.65
CA PHE A 715 7.72 0.89 27.87
C PHE A 715 6.53 0.67 26.93
N ASP A 716 6.79 0.29 25.68
CA ASP A 716 5.75 -0.05 24.71
C ASP A 716 5.04 -1.34 25.15
N SER A 717 5.79 -2.37 25.58
CA SER A 717 5.20 -3.64 26.08
C SER A 717 4.32 -3.41 27.31
N LEU A 718 4.73 -2.54 28.23
CA LEU A 718 3.96 -2.19 29.42
C LEU A 718 2.61 -1.54 29.09
N LEU A 719 2.62 -0.56 28.18
CA LEU A 719 1.40 0.08 27.70
C LEU A 719 0.48 -0.92 27.00
N LEU A 720 1.04 -1.81 26.18
CA LEU A 720 0.28 -2.83 25.47
C LEU A 720 -0.33 -3.87 26.43
N TYR A 721 0.39 -4.30 27.46
CA TYR A 721 -0.17 -5.18 28.50
C TYR A 721 -1.26 -4.50 29.32
N GLN A 722 -1.15 -3.19 29.55
CA GLN A 722 -2.20 -2.42 30.19
C GLN A 722 -3.45 -2.34 29.29
N LEU A 723 -3.26 -2.13 27.98
CA LEU A 723 -4.35 -2.14 27.00
C LEU A 723 -4.95 -3.54 26.79
N SER A 724 -4.19 -4.62 27.03
CA SER A 724 -4.72 -6.00 26.98
C SER A 724 -5.48 -6.42 28.24
N GLU A 725 -5.63 -5.52 29.22
CA GLU A 725 -6.21 -5.78 30.55
C GLU A 725 -5.48 -6.86 31.35
N ASN A 726 -4.22 -7.17 30.99
CA ASN A 726 -3.37 -8.09 31.73
C ASN A 726 -2.60 -7.33 32.82
N TYR A 727 -3.32 -6.87 33.84
CA TYR A 727 -2.77 -6.01 34.88
C TYR A 727 -1.72 -6.71 35.76
N ASP A 728 -1.77 -8.04 35.86
CA ASP A 728 -0.81 -8.80 36.66
C ASP A 728 0.59 -8.80 36.01
N THR A 729 0.66 -9.02 34.69
CA THR A 729 1.93 -8.96 33.96
C THR A 729 2.52 -7.55 33.96
N VAL A 730 1.67 -6.51 33.92
CA VAL A 730 2.11 -5.11 34.07
C VAL A 730 2.84 -4.90 35.40
N ILE A 731 2.27 -5.33 36.52
CA ILE A 731 2.92 -5.18 37.84
C ILE A 731 4.16 -6.06 37.95
N SER A 732 4.14 -7.28 37.42
CA SER A 732 5.31 -8.16 37.41
C SER A 732 6.49 -7.55 36.62
N LEU A 733 6.24 -7.00 35.43
CA LEU A 733 7.24 -6.30 34.63
C LEU A 733 7.77 -5.05 35.35
N ILE A 734 6.90 -4.27 35.98
CA ILE A 734 7.32 -3.12 36.79
C ILE A 734 8.18 -3.54 37.98
N ASN A 735 7.82 -4.62 38.67
CA ASN A 735 8.62 -5.13 39.78
C ASN A 735 10.02 -5.52 39.31
N LYS A 736 10.12 -6.21 38.18
CA LYS A 736 11.40 -6.58 37.58
C LYS A 736 12.23 -5.34 37.27
N LEU A 737 11.65 -4.36 36.58
CA LEU A 737 12.29 -3.11 36.19
C LEU A 737 12.71 -2.24 37.38
N LEU A 738 11.82 -2.07 38.35
CA LEU A 738 12.09 -1.29 39.56
C LEU A 738 13.18 -1.96 40.39
N GLY A 739 13.13 -3.29 40.47
CA GLY A 739 14.18 -4.06 41.10
C GLY A 739 15.52 -3.91 40.37
N ASP A 740 15.53 -3.99 39.03
CA ASP A 740 16.76 -3.86 38.22
C ASP A 740 17.34 -2.45 38.36
N LEU A 741 16.48 -1.42 38.34
CA LEU A 741 16.86 -0.03 38.54
C LEU A 741 17.53 0.18 39.90
N LEU A 742 16.94 -0.37 40.97
CA LEU A 742 17.52 -0.28 42.31
C LEU A 742 18.89 -0.97 42.39
N ALA A 743 19.06 -2.16 41.80
CA ALA A 743 20.30 -2.94 41.90
C ALA A 743 21.42 -2.42 41.00
N SER A 744 21.08 -1.79 39.87
CA SER A 744 22.06 -1.29 38.89
C SER A 744 22.57 0.12 39.16
N THR A 745 21.81 0.92 39.92
CA THR A 745 22.19 2.31 40.20
C THR A 745 23.10 2.35 41.43
N ASP A 746 24.19 3.11 41.39
CA ASP A 746 25.11 3.26 42.54
C ASP A 746 24.43 3.83 43.80
N LEU A 747 24.70 3.24 44.96
CA LEU A 747 24.07 3.60 46.24
C LEU A 747 24.16 5.09 46.62
N GLU A 748 25.23 5.77 46.20
CA GLU A 748 25.49 7.19 46.52
C GLU A 748 24.80 8.16 45.55
N THR A 749 24.30 7.67 44.41
CA THR A 749 23.59 8.49 43.43
C THR A 749 22.09 8.47 43.66
N ALA A 750 21.45 9.62 43.45
CA ALA A 750 19.99 9.72 43.44
C ALA A 750 19.44 8.89 42.27
N ILE A 751 18.42 8.06 42.52
CA ILE A 751 17.83 7.20 41.50
C ILE A 751 17.17 8.02 40.38
N ASP A 752 16.46 9.08 40.77
CA ASP A 752 15.89 10.07 39.86
C ASP A 752 16.06 11.46 40.49
N THR A 753 16.32 12.46 39.68
CA THR A 753 16.14 13.85 40.09
C THR A 753 14.64 14.21 40.18
N PRO A 754 14.25 15.25 40.95
CA PRO A 754 12.85 15.69 41.02
C PRO A 754 12.24 16.05 39.65
N ALA A 755 13.07 16.46 38.69
CA ALA A 755 12.65 16.74 37.32
C ALA A 755 12.40 15.45 36.51
N GLU A 756 13.21 14.41 36.71
CA GLU A 756 13.06 13.11 36.04
C GLU A 756 11.85 12.33 36.58
N ARG A 757 11.55 12.41 37.89
CA ARG A 757 10.30 11.88 38.47
C ARG A 757 9.03 12.54 37.96
N ALA A 758 9.13 13.79 37.53
CA ALA A 758 8.00 14.51 36.94
C ALA A 758 7.80 14.17 35.46
N ALA A 759 8.78 13.57 34.80
CA ALA A 759 8.68 13.14 33.41
C ALA A 759 7.89 11.83 33.29
N GLU A 760 7.11 11.68 32.21
CA GLU A 760 6.29 10.48 31.94
C GLU A 760 7.11 9.17 31.79
N GLY A 761 8.44 9.27 31.66
CA GLY A 761 9.36 8.14 31.52
C GLY A 761 9.91 7.57 32.83
N SER A 762 9.67 8.18 33.99
CA SER A 762 10.18 7.62 35.27
C SER A 762 9.42 6.35 35.65
N ILE A 763 10.17 5.27 35.84
CA ILE A 763 9.64 3.96 36.26
C ILE A 763 9.02 4.05 37.66
N ILE A 764 9.61 4.87 38.55
CA ILE A 764 9.13 5.06 39.93
C ILE A 764 7.78 5.78 39.92
N ALA A 765 7.68 6.92 39.22
CA ALA A 765 6.45 7.68 39.12
C ALA A 765 5.32 6.87 38.45
N LEU A 766 5.69 6.06 37.45
CA LEU A 766 4.77 5.16 36.78
C LEU A 766 4.28 4.04 37.73
N ALA A 767 5.16 3.44 38.52
CA ALA A 767 4.81 2.41 39.50
C ALA A 767 3.87 2.95 40.58
N GLU A 768 4.15 4.13 41.13
CA GLU A 768 3.28 4.81 42.11
C GLU A 768 1.90 5.11 41.52
N ARG A 769 1.86 5.65 40.30
CA ARG A 769 0.61 5.96 39.59
C ARG A 769 -0.23 4.70 39.39
N LEU A 770 0.37 3.62 38.89
CA LEU A 770 -0.34 2.37 38.63
C LEU A 770 -0.81 1.69 39.92
N MET A 771 0.03 1.68 40.97
CA MET A 771 -0.39 1.16 42.28
C MET A 771 -1.57 1.95 42.86
N LYS A 772 -1.58 3.28 42.72
CA LYS A 772 -2.72 4.13 43.13
C LYS A 772 -3.96 3.88 42.28
N GLN A 773 -3.80 3.78 40.96
CA GLN A 773 -4.90 3.55 40.02
C GLN A 773 -5.55 2.17 40.22
N TYR A 774 -4.74 1.13 40.34
CA TYR A 774 -5.22 -0.25 40.50
C TYR A 774 -5.76 -0.54 41.89
N SER A 775 -5.32 0.17 42.92
CA SER A 775 -5.91 0.07 44.27
C SER A 775 -7.24 0.82 44.39
N SER A 776 -7.43 1.88 43.58
CA SER A 776 -8.68 2.65 43.56
C SER A 776 -9.85 1.88 42.93
N SER A 777 -9.57 0.99 41.97
CA SER A 777 -10.59 0.16 41.29
C SER A 777 -10.63 -1.26 41.86
N THR A 778 -11.75 -1.66 42.46
CA THR A 778 -11.93 -3.00 43.03
C THR A 778 -11.87 -4.11 41.97
N GLU A 779 -12.33 -3.83 40.74
CA GLU A 779 -12.34 -4.79 39.63
C GLU A 779 -10.93 -5.11 39.12
N ILE A 780 -10.10 -4.07 38.94
CA ILE A 780 -8.70 -4.22 38.52
C ILE A 780 -7.90 -4.89 39.65
N SER A 781 -8.18 -4.48 40.89
CA SER A 781 -7.56 -5.01 42.09
C SER A 781 -7.70 -6.53 42.22
N GLY A 782 -8.87 -7.09 41.86
CA GLY A 782 -9.11 -8.53 41.90
C GLY A 782 -8.34 -9.33 40.83
N LYS A 783 -7.87 -8.70 39.76
CA LYS A 783 -7.13 -9.36 38.65
C LYS A 783 -5.62 -9.42 38.87
N VAL A 784 -5.08 -8.71 39.86
CA VAL A 784 -3.64 -8.67 40.16
C VAL A 784 -3.34 -9.56 41.36
N LEU A 785 -2.32 -10.43 41.26
CA LEU A 785 -1.92 -11.26 42.39
C LEU A 785 -1.47 -10.40 43.58
N LEU A 786 -1.93 -10.77 44.78
CA LEU A 786 -1.57 -10.08 46.03
C LEU A 786 -0.04 -10.02 46.20
N LYS A 787 0.65 -11.13 45.92
CA LYS A 787 2.11 -11.23 45.98
C LYS A 787 2.79 -10.14 45.15
N HIS A 788 2.39 -9.94 43.90
CA HIS A 788 3.00 -8.94 43.02
C HIS A 788 2.81 -7.51 43.53
N ARG A 789 1.68 -7.22 44.19
CA ARG A 789 1.39 -5.90 44.76
C ARG A 789 2.18 -5.64 46.02
N GLU A 790 2.32 -6.66 46.87
CA GLU A 790 3.19 -6.62 48.04
C GLU A 790 4.65 -6.40 47.64
N THR A 791 5.12 -7.13 46.61
CA THR A 791 6.45 -6.93 46.01
C THR A 791 6.64 -5.50 45.51
N CYS A 792 5.66 -4.95 44.77
CA CYS A 792 5.73 -3.57 44.27
C CYS A 792 5.78 -2.55 45.41
N SER A 793 4.93 -2.72 46.43
CA SER A 793 4.92 -1.86 47.62
C SER A 793 6.22 -1.92 48.40
N LEU A 794 6.83 -3.11 48.53
CA LEU A 794 8.15 -3.28 49.15
C LEU A 794 9.22 -2.53 48.37
N LEU A 795 9.28 -2.70 47.04
CA LEU A 795 10.25 -2.02 46.19
C LEU A 795 10.10 -0.49 46.25
N LEU A 796 8.87 0.04 46.23
CA LEU A 796 8.62 1.47 46.39
C LEU A 796 9.10 2.00 47.75
N LYS A 797 8.88 1.26 48.84
CA LYS A 797 9.44 1.64 50.15
C LYS A 797 10.97 1.57 50.18
N MET A 798 11.58 0.66 49.42
CA MET A 798 13.03 0.60 49.27
C MET A 798 13.59 1.82 48.52
N VAL A 799 12.86 2.33 47.51
CA VAL A 799 13.16 3.61 46.86
C VAL A 799 13.10 4.76 47.88
N GLU A 800 12.05 4.83 48.72
CA GLU A 800 11.95 5.86 49.78
C GLU A 800 13.13 5.79 50.76
N CYS A 801 13.54 4.59 51.16
CA CYS A 801 14.71 4.39 52.03
C CYS A 801 15.99 4.93 51.37
N ARG A 802 16.14 4.68 50.06
CA ARG A 802 17.29 5.15 49.28
C ARG A 802 17.31 6.66 49.11
N ASP A 803 16.16 7.29 48.90
CA ASP A 803 16.06 8.75 48.87
C ASP A 803 16.50 9.41 50.17
N LEU A 804 16.13 8.83 51.32
CA LEU A 804 16.54 9.32 52.64
C LEU A 804 18.04 9.12 52.88
N PHE A 805 18.59 8.02 52.38
CA PHE A 805 20.02 7.71 52.45
C PHE A 805 20.86 8.71 51.64
N VAL A 806 20.47 8.97 50.38
CA VAL A 806 21.16 9.96 49.52
C VAL A 806 21.07 11.38 50.10
N LYS A 807 19.95 11.73 50.76
CA LYS A 807 19.80 13.01 51.49
C LYS A 807 20.60 13.09 52.80
N GLN A 808 21.34 12.04 53.17
CA GLN A 808 22.10 11.92 54.43
C GLN A 808 21.24 12.02 55.70
N GLU A 809 19.94 11.71 55.62
CA GLU A 809 19.05 11.65 56.79
C GLU A 809 19.13 10.29 57.49
N TRP A 810 20.30 9.95 58.04
CA TRP A 810 20.65 8.60 58.53
C TRP A 810 19.67 8.03 59.57
N GLU A 811 19.17 8.84 60.52
CA GLU A 811 18.22 8.35 61.54
C GLU A 811 16.85 7.98 60.93
N LYS A 812 16.37 8.78 59.96
CA LYS A 812 15.08 8.52 59.31
C LYS A 812 15.19 7.34 58.36
N ALA A 813 16.32 7.23 57.63
CA ALA A 813 16.62 6.09 56.76
C ALA A 813 16.65 4.79 57.57
N LEU A 814 17.38 4.73 58.69
CA LEU A 814 17.45 3.53 59.53
C LEU A 814 16.08 3.14 60.11
N LYS A 815 15.25 4.11 60.48
CA LYS A 815 13.88 3.86 60.96
C LYS A 815 12.98 3.29 59.86
N GLN A 816 13.04 3.85 58.65
CA GLN A 816 12.30 3.39 57.48
C GLN A 816 12.72 1.97 57.05
N ILE A 817 14.03 1.69 57.01
CA ILE A 817 14.53 0.33 56.75
C ILE A 817 14.06 -0.65 57.84
N GLY A 818 14.03 -0.22 59.10
CA GLY A 818 13.46 -1.00 60.20
C GLY A 818 11.97 -1.36 60.02
N GLN A 819 11.19 -0.50 59.36
CA GLN A 819 9.77 -0.75 59.09
C GLN A 819 9.53 -1.76 57.96
N LEU A 820 10.53 -2.02 57.10
CA LEU A 820 10.45 -3.05 56.08
C LEU A 820 10.45 -4.47 56.68
N ASP A 821 10.90 -4.62 57.92
CA ASP A 821 11.00 -5.90 58.65
C ASP A 821 11.78 -7.00 57.88
N MET A 822 12.62 -6.61 56.92
CA MET A 822 13.45 -7.54 56.14
C MET A 822 14.78 -7.86 56.83
N LEU A 823 15.30 -6.91 57.62
CA LEU A 823 16.59 -7.01 58.30
C LEU A 823 16.41 -7.06 59.82
N PRO A 824 17.31 -7.73 60.57
CA PRO A 824 17.22 -7.84 62.03
C PRO A 824 17.67 -6.54 62.72
N ILE A 825 16.86 -5.48 62.65
CA ILE A 825 17.15 -4.13 63.19
C ILE A 825 16.78 -3.96 64.68
N VAL A 826 16.39 -5.05 65.36
CA VAL A 826 15.99 -5.06 66.77
C VAL A 826 17.19 -5.46 67.66
N ALA A 827 17.29 -4.89 68.87
CA ALA A 827 18.25 -5.32 69.89
C ALA A 827 17.76 -6.59 70.62
N GLY A 828 18.67 -7.51 70.97
CA GLY A 828 18.36 -8.79 71.63
C GLY A 828 18.01 -9.95 70.69
N VAL A 829 18.33 -9.86 69.40
CA VAL A 829 18.00 -10.88 68.39
C VAL A 829 18.90 -12.11 68.54
N ASN A 830 18.28 -13.27 68.75
CA ASN A 830 18.96 -14.57 68.78
C ASN A 830 19.28 -15.08 67.36
N VAL A 831 20.28 -15.97 67.25
CA VAL A 831 20.64 -16.67 65.99
C VAL A 831 19.42 -17.32 65.31
N ALA A 832 18.44 -17.77 66.10
CA ALA A 832 17.18 -18.32 65.61
C ALA A 832 16.32 -17.32 64.81
N VAL A 833 16.30 -16.04 65.21
CA VAL A 833 15.53 -14.99 64.51
C VAL A 833 16.26 -14.53 63.25
N ALA A 834 17.60 -14.49 63.28
CA ALA A 834 18.39 -14.28 62.06
C ALA A 834 18.13 -15.40 61.04
N ARG A 835 18.08 -16.67 61.49
CA ARG A 835 17.72 -17.82 60.64
C ARG A 835 16.30 -17.75 60.10
N SER A 836 15.31 -17.38 60.92
CA SER A 836 13.93 -17.24 60.43
C SER A 836 13.79 -16.12 59.39
N LYS A 837 14.51 -15.00 59.54
CA LYS A 837 14.56 -13.95 58.51
C LYS A 837 15.23 -14.42 57.22
N VAL A 838 16.20 -15.33 57.29
CA VAL A 838 16.80 -15.98 56.10
C VAL A 838 15.83 -16.97 55.44
N GLU A 839 15.00 -17.67 56.21
CA GLU A 839 13.93 -18.51 55.64
C GLU A 839 12.90 -17.65 54.90
N VAL A 840 12.49 -16.51 55.48
CA VAL A 840 11.62 -15.53 54.82
C VAL A 840 12.30 -14.93 53.59
N PHE A 841 13.61 -14.71 53.61
CA PHE A 841 14.36 -14.25 52.44
C PHE A 841 14.20 -15.18 51.23
N ASN A 842 14.16 -16.50 51.45
CA ASN A 842 13.95 -17.47 50.36
C ASN A 842 12.54 -17.41 49.76
N SER A 843 11.59 -16.77 50.44
CA SER A 843 10.22 -16.60 49.95
C SER A 843 10.02 -15.29 49.15
N TYR A 844 10.98 -14.36 49.22
CA TYR A 844 10.90 -13.10 48.48
C TYR A 844 11.00 -13.33 46.98
N ASP A 845 10.39 -12.39 46.24
CA ASP A 845 10.55 -12.31 44.80
C ASP A 845 12.00 -11.97 44.44
N GLU A 846 12.48 -12.48 43.30
CA GLU A 846 13.83 -12.23 42.80
C GLU A 846 14.11 -10.72 42.68
N SER A 847 13.09 -9.94 42.31
CA SER A 847 13.17 -8.48 42.18
C SER A 847 13.51 -7.77 43.50
N VAL A 848 13.08 -8.33 44.63
CA VAL A 848 13.37 -7.81 45.98
C VAL A 848 14.67 -8.41 46.49
N ALA A 849 14.86 -9.72 46.32
CA ALA A 849 16.01 -10.45 46.83
C ALA A 849 17.35 -9.87 46.34
N LYS A 850 17.41 -9.44 45.07
CA LYS A 850 18.61 -8.82 44.48
C LYS A 850 19.00 -7.47 45.10
N ASN A 851 18.07 -6.78 45.76
CA ASN A 851 18.29 -5.47 46.38
C ASN A 851 18.53 -5.53 47.90
N VAL A 852 18.39 -6.70 48.53
CA VAL A 852 18.70 -6.89 49.96
C VAL A 852 20.19 -6.64 50.30
N PRO A 853 21.18 -7.02 49.45
CA PRO A 853 22.58 -6.68 49.69
C PRO A 853 22.80 -5.17 49.83
N ASP A 854 22.16 -4.37 48.98
CA ASP A 854 22.27 -2.90 49.00
C ASP A 854 21.63 -2.31 50.26
N LEU A 855 20.47 -2.84 50.68
CA LEU A 855 19.86 -2.46 51.97
C LEU A 855 20.78 -2.74 53.16
N LEU A 856 21.52 -3.86 53.15
CA LEU A 856 22.49 -4.17 54.21
C LEU A 856 23.63 -3.14 54.24
N VAL A 857 24.16 -2.78 53.07
CA VAL A 857 25.20 -1.75 52.94
C VAL A 857 24.69 -0.40 53.43
N MET A 858 23.49 0.01 53.03
CA MET A 858 22.85 1.25 53.51
C MET A 858 22.70 1.24 55.03
N THR A 859 22.26 0.11 55.60
CA THR A 859 22.03 -0.04 57.04
C THR A 859 23.32 0.12 57.83
N LEU A 860 24.38 -0.63 57.47
CA LEU A 860 25.68 -0.52 58.15
C LEU A 860 26.32 0.85 57.95
N THR A 861 26.17 1.45 56.77
CA THR A 861 26.68 2.80 56.51
C THR A 861 25.95 3.84 57.36
N CYS A 862 24.62 3.78 57.48
CA CYS A 862 23.85 4.64 58.40
C CYS A 862 24.32 4.47 59.84
N ILE A 863 24.54 3.23 60.30
CA ILE A 863 25.00 2.93 61.66
C ILE A 863 26.41 3.48 61.90
N ALA A 864 27.33 3.33 60.94
CA ALA A 864 28.68 3.87 61.00
C ALA A 864 28.68 5.40 61.11
N GLN A 865 27.91 6.07 60.26
CA GLN A 865 27.80 7.54 60.27
C GLN A 865 27.13 8.06 61.54
N LEU A 866 26.05 7.43 62.02
CA LEU A 866 25.42 7.80 63.29
C LEU A 866 26.35 7.59 64.48
N THR A 867 27.12 6.50 64.50
CA THR A 867 28.10 6.23 65.56
C THR A 867 29.22 7.26 65.52
N TYR A 868 29.69 7.66 64.33
CA TYR A 868 30.67 8.73 64.15
C TYR A 868 30.15 10.10 64.61
N GLN A 869 28.93 10.49 64.20
CA GLN A 869 28.28 11.74 64.62
C GLN A 869 28.06 11.79 66.13
N LEU A 870 27.62 10.68 66.73
CA LEU A 870 27.49 10.59 68.18
C LEU A 870 28.87 10.70 68.83
N THR A 871 29.87 9.95 68.40
CA THR A 871 31.21 9.95 69.03
C THR A 871 31.92 11.31 68.93
N SER A 872 31.74 12.04 67.82
CA SER A 872 32.31 13.37 67.60
C SER A 872 31.58 14.51 68.33
N SER A 873 30.33 14.31 68.75
CA SER A 873 29.59 15.32 69.53
C SER A 873 30.13 15.47 70.96
N GLU A 874 30.36 16.71 71.41
CA GLU A 874 30.98 17.04 72.71
C GLU A 874 30.08 16.76 73.94
N PHE A 875 28.82 16.38 73.74
CA PHE A 875 27.89 16.05 74.82
C PHE A 875 28.05 14.59 75.27
N ASN A 876 28.50 14.37 76.51
CA ASN A 876 28.62 13.03 77.13
C ASN A 876 27.48 12.78 78.12
N GLY A 877 26.56 11.88 77.77
CA GLY A 877 25.47 11.43 78.65
C GLY A 877 25.20 9.92 78.53
N LEU A 878 24.62 9.31 79.56
CA LEU A 878 24.28 7.86 79.60
C LEU A 878 23.44 7.41 78.38
N VAL A 879 22.49 8.24 77.95
CA VAL A 879 21.63 8.00 76.78
C VAL A 879 22.43 7.82 75.48
N LYS A 880 23.57 8.51 75.33
CA LYS A 880 24.46 8.39 74.18
C LYS A 880 25.20 7.06 74.18
N SER A 881 25.70 6.63 75.35
CA SER A 881 26.37 5.33 75.49
C SER A 881 25.41 4.17 75.21
N ASP A 882 24.16 4.27 75.64
CA ASP A 882 23.16 3.22 75.41
C ASP A 882 22.73 3.17 73.93
N LYS A 883 22.60 4.33 73.27
CA LYS A 883 22.30 4.39 71.83
C LYS A 883 23.44 3.84 70.97
N ILE A 884 24.71 4.10 71.33
CA ILE A 884 25.87 3.51 70.64
C ILE A 884 25.90 1.98 70.83
N LYS A 885 25.67 1.48 72.05
CA LYS A 885 25.58 0.03 72.31
C LYS A 885 24.48 -0.62 71.48
N TYR A 886 23.30 0.00 71.42
CA TYR A 886 22.19 -0.45 70.59
C TYR A 886 22.58 -0.52 69.10
N LEU A 887 23.20 0.53 68.56
CA LEU A 887 23.61 0.58 67.15
C LEU A 887 24.66 -0.49 66.81
N LYS A 888 25.65 -0.72 67.69
CA LYS A 888 26.64 -1.80 67.53
C LYS A 888 26.00 -3.18 67.59
N GLU A 889 25.01 -3.38 68.45
CA GLU A 889 24.28 -4.65 68.53
C GLU A 889 23.48 -4.93 67.26
N VAL A 890 22.82 -3.91 66.70
CA VAL A 890 22.10 -4.01 65.42
C VAL A 890 23.06 -4.32 64.27
N ALA A 891 24.24 -3.68 64.21
CA ALA A 891 25.25 -3.97 63.20
C ALA A 891 25.72 -5.43 63.27
N ARG A 892 25.99 -5.94 64.48
CA ARG A 892 26.36 -7.34 64.70
C ARG A 892 25.27 -8.32 64.23
N ASN A 893 24.00 -7.98 64.47
CA ASN A 893 22.86 -8.80 64.04
C ASN A 893 22.73 -8.83 62.51
N CYS A 894 22.95 -7.69 61.84
CA CYS A 894 22.98 -7.61 60.38
C CYS A 894 24.15 -8.40 59.78
N MET A 895 25.33 -8.38 60.44
CA MET A 895 26.49 -9.18 60.02
C MET A 895 26.28 -10.68 60.20
N LEU A 896 25.63 -11.11 61.29
CA LEU A 896 25.23 -12.50 61.48
C LEU A 896 24.28 -12.97 60.36
N TYR A 897 23.31 -12.13 60.00
CA TYR A 897 22.39 -12.38 58.88
C TYR A 897 23.13 -12.46 57.54
N ALA A 898 24.02 -11.50 57.27
CA ALA A 898 24.85 -11.46 56.05
C ALA A 898 25.77 -12.68 55.94
N GLY A 899 26.35 -13.15 57.05
CA GLY A 899 27.21 -14.35 57.09
C GLY A 899 26.45 -15.64 56.74
N ILE A 900 25.17 -15.75 57.11
CA ILE A 900 24.32 -16.89 56.71
C ILE A 900 23.98 -16.80 55.21
N LEU A 901 23.84 -15.59 54.65
CA LEU A 901 23.47 -15.34 53.25
C LEU A 901 24.67 -15.16 52.29
N GLN A 902 25.90 -15.33 52.76
CA GLN A 902 27.13 -14.97 52.02
C GLN A 902 27.22 -15.56 50.60
N TYR A 903 26.68 -16.75 50.36
CA TYR A 903 26.75 -17.42 49.05
C TYR A 903 25.67 -16.97 48.06
N LYS A 904 24.69 -16.16 48.52
CA LYS A 904 23.60 -15.62 47.71
C LYS A 904 23.75 -14.12 47.44
N MET A 905 24.86 -13.51 47.86
CA MET A 905 25.15 -12.10 47.69
C MET A 905 26.43 -11.91 46.85
N PRO A 906 26.62 -10.75 46.20
CA PRO A 906 27.88 -10.44 45.55
C PRO A 906 29.05 -10.48 46.54
N ARG A 907 30.19 -11.03 46.09
CA ARG A 907 31.37 -11.25 46.94
C ARG A 907 31.94 -9.94 47.50
N GLU A 908 31.82 -8.87 46.73
CA GLU A 908 32.27 -7.52 47.08
C GLU A 908 31.45 -6.92 48.23
N THR A 909 30.13 -7.16 48.22
CA THR A 909 29.23 -6.66 49.26
C THR A 909 29.63 -7.18 50.65
N TYR A 910 29.92 -8.48 50.79
CA TYR A 910 30.32 -9.03 52.08
C TYR A 910 31.64 -8.44 52.59
N SER A 911 32.61 -8.20 51.71
CA SER A 911 33.88 -7.55 52.08
C SER A 911 33.66 -6.10 52.54
N MET A 912 32.74 -5.38 51.90
CA MET A 912 32.36 -4.01 52.29
C MET A 912 31.62 -3.98 53.62
N LEU A 913 30.74 -4.94 53.90
CA LEU A 913 30.05 -5.03 55.18
C LEU A 913 31.03 -5.27 56.34
N VAL A 914 32.04 -6.13 56.14
CA VAL A 914 33.10 -6.37 57.14
C VAL A 914 33.97 -5.12 57.38
N SER A 915 34.29 -4.36 56.33
CA SER A 915 35.06 -3.12 56.50
C SER A 915 34.25 -2.07 57.26
N LEU A 916 32.95 -1.93 56.95
CA LEU A 916 32.04 -1.03 57.67
C LEU A 916 31.85 -1.45 59.14
N GLU A 917 31.76 -2.76 59.43
CA GLU A 917 31.69 -3.26 60.81
C GLU A 917 32.97 -2.92 61.60
N SER A 918 34.15 -3.03 60.97
CA SER A 918 35.42 -2.70 61.63
C SER A 918 35.56 -1.22 62.00
N MET A 919 34.79 -0.33 61.35
CA MET A 919 34.76 1.11 61.63
C MET A 919 33.88 1.49 62.83
N LEU A 920 33.07 0.56 63.38
CA LEU A 920 32.13 0.79 64.48
C LEU A 920 32.76 0.63 65.87
#